data_AF-A0A413DQF0-F1
#
_entry.id   AF-A0A413DQF0-F1
#
_cell.length_a   1.000
_cell.length_b   1.000
_cell.length_c   1.000
_cell.angle_alpha   90.00
_cell.angle_beta   90.00
_cell.angle_gamma   90.00
#
_symmetry.space_group_name_H-M   'P 1'
#
loop_
_entity.id
_entity.type
_entity.pdbx_description
1 polymer ?
#
loop_
_entity_poly.entity_id
_entity_poly.type
_entity_poly.pdbx_seq_one_letter_code
_entity_poly.pdbx_strand_id
1 'polypeptide(L)'
;MRARIGQIAAGRFNGTKPILAFSEETIDLSVIEGRSEAGSFVIESTNQIKICGIVYSTNPRMECLNPHFEGEKVRIRYQFNSKGLTESDTCEGKFVIVCNQIEYSLSFCARITRLYAEASTGAVKSLDDFTRLAASNWDEAYHLFYNRNFLNTIPYDNVYERLTYEGFAGARPSGQNMEEFLIGVNKKQPVSISVDKSEEIFMASKEPQSGCFTITKDNWGYTEIRLRTDCEFIKLSKPVLTLDDFIGKTYLYEYIIDASAMHAGRNFGRIYIDGVYQSFTIDITAGVRDDDGSISDIAVTKDIKECMVGIMELYTSFRLKRIVTGVWANETISILNHLHALVPDEHMYELMKAQAFIINRQRQEAKWILDDFKHSNPDKKAPIWGYYLYLMTLLEREPSYVDNMTHEVELIFYENPDSVLLFWVLLFLRDQYFDDSAGKLKDIKYWVLRGCSSPYLYIEAYYLISQDPYLIKELSVFELRILSWAVKKKALTKELAGAIFEAVDLAGGFDNRVYELLTAAYEICPEAEYVGIICSYLIKGHKNDTCFHKWFELGIENKLRLTGLYESYLLTMDDRQISPVPKIIQMYFSFDNKLPYRKLAVLYNNIIAAKETEPEVYHKYRKAMGRFAMDQAQLRHIDDNLAVLYEDMLELGFINEELSAAFSDIIYTHKLIVFDKRIVRAIIYQNEMKEPQIVPVTDQCAYFELFSNDYVILFEDSRGYRYVKSISYRLQRLMDAEKYLDRCISLSPDRPQYIVSHFKNVRDYSDFTKDDLKLFKPVFYSESFSDSYKAVMGYRILKYCQLHDYEDYVRPFLQSINFDTLQKDARKYLIDMLVSNRLYEKAYDMAMEYGIDMLAAASKVVLCENALKVQHVDDDFMVQLAISAFKTGKYSDLVLKYLCENYTGPTDELINLWHAADKFSISSMKLDERILEQGIYTQIEPEKISDIFMEYYKRAGNEKVILAYISLVAHGYLHSGGCKADFIFDIIEKRFIGNRTLNDACQLALLKHFAEKTDITQAELEIEDTLLKYYIYNNMYFDFFARLDYRLLEKYFIYDKAFLQYESTPGTHVVLHYSRDEDGEEFNSEDMVEMYDGIYVKTFVIFFGELIRYYITEEHDNSIEVKESNRLTCNNIPGDNDHSRYNLINEMIISDTLSDETTLKSNIDEYKRLDAATKQLFKLI
;
A
#
# COMPACT_ATOMS: atom_id res chain seq x y z
N MET A 1 -13.55 -29.24 -44.39
CA MET A 1 -14.52 -30.28 -43.95
C MET A 1 -15.36 -30.86 -45.10
N ARG A 2 -16.42 -30.19 -45.59
CA ARG A 2 -17.37 -30.75 -46.59
C ARG A 2 -16.74 -31.34 -47.86
N ALA A 3 -15.70 -30.71 -48.41
CA ALA A 3 -14.98 -31.24 -49.57
C ALA A 3 -14.36 -32.62 -49.29
N ARG A 4 -13.79 -32.83 -48.10
CA ARG A 4 -13.20 -34.11 -47.68
C ARG A 4 -14.26 -35.18 -47.46
N ILE A 5 -15.39 -34.83 -46.86
CA ILE A 5 -16.54 -35.74 -46.72
C ILE A 5 -17.02 -36.20 -48.10
N GLY A 6 -17.07 -35.29 -49.08
CA GLY A 6 -17.38 -35.64 -50.47
C GLY A 6 -16.37 -36.60 -51.11
N GLN A 7 -15.07 -36.45 -50.81
CA GLN A 7 -14.03 -37.38 -51.28
C GLN A 7 -14.19 -38.78 -50.66
N ILE A 8 -14.44 -38.85 -49.35
CA ILE A 8 -14.67 -40.12 -48.64
C ILE A 8 -15.93 -40.82 -49.17
N ALA A 9 -17.02 -40.08 -49.36
CA ALA A 9 -18.25 -40.60 -49.99
C ALA A 9 -18.00 -41.12 -51.42
N ALA A 10 -17.06 -40.53 -52.15
CA ALA A 10 -16.65 -40.98 -53.48
C ALA A 10 -15.63 -42.13 -53.45
N GLY A 11 -15.27 -42.66 -52.27
CA GLY A 11 -14.32 -43.77 -52.11
C GLY A 11 -12.85 -43.38 -52.22
N ARG A 12 -12.52 -42.09 -52.06
CA ARG A 12 -11.14 -41.59 -52.09
C ARG A 12 -10.64 -41.32 -50.68
N PHE A 13 -9.80 -42.23 -50.18
CA PHE A 13 -9.26 -42.16 -48.81
C PHE A 13 -7.83 -41.63 -48.78
N ASN A 14 -7.12 -41.64 -49.90
CA ASN A 14 -5.76 -41.16 -50.09
C ASN A 14 -5.65 -39.70 -49.61
N GLY A 15 -5.07 -39.55 -48.42
CA GLY A 15 -4.80 -38.27 -47.80
C GLY A 15 -3.85 -38.57 -46.67
N THR A 16 -2.57 -38.28 -46.88
CA THR A 16 -1.56 -38.44 -45.84
C THR A 16 -1.93 -37.58 -44.64
N LYS A 17 -1.92 -38.19 -43.46
CA LYS A 17 -2.24 -37.51 -42.21
C LYS A 17 -1.17 -36.45 -41.92
N PRO A 18 -1.52 -35.19 -41.62
CA PRO A 18 -0.53 -34.20 -41.25
C PRO A 18 0.11 -34.57 -39.90
N ILE A 19 1.44 -34.50 -39.82
CA ILE A 19 2.17 -34.66 -38.55
C ILE A 19 2.39 -33.25 -37.98
N LEU A 20 1.61 -32.92 -36.95
CA LEU A 20 1.61 -31.59 -36.34
C LEU A 20 2.75 -31.44 -35.34
N ALA A 21 3.49 -30.34 -35.46
CA ALA A 21 4.36 -29.81 -34.43
C ALA A 21 3.80 -28.47 -33.95
N PHE A 22 3.82 -28.25 -32.65
CA PHE A 22 3.41 -27.00 -32.02
C PHE A 22 4.65 -26.23 -31.55
N SER A 23 4.59 -24.90 -31.58
CA SER A 23 5.66 -24.08 -31.01
C SER A 23 5.83 -24.26 -29.50
N GLU A 24 4.78 -24.71 -28.82
CA GLU A 24 4.69 -24.85 -27.37
C GLU A 24 3.91 -26.13 -27.01
N GLU A 25 4.33 -26.86 -25.97
CA GLU A 25 3.62 -28.06 -25.48
C GLU A 25 2.45 -27.68 -24.56
N THR A 26 2.59 -26.59 -23.81
CA THR A 26 1.58 -26.00 -22.93
C THR A 26 1.73 -24.48 -22.94
N ILE A 27 0.60 -23.76 -22.98
CA ILE A 27 0.59 -22.30 -22.98
C ILE A 27 0.46 -21.80 -21.54
N ASP A 28 1.54 -21.24 -20.99
CA ASP A 28 1.53 -20.59 -19.66
C ASP A 28 1.47 -19.07 -19.81
N LEU A 29 0.45 -18.44 -19.23
CA LEU A 29 0.21 -17.00 -19.31
C LEU A 29 0.23 -16.36 -17.93
N SER A 30 0.79 -15.15 -17.83
CA SER A 30 0.79 -14.34 -16.61
C SER A 30 0.06 -13.04 -16.85
N VAL A 31 -1.23 -13.03 -16.54
CA VAL A 31 -2.14 -11.95 -16.94
C VAL A 31 -2.34 -10.96 -15.81
N ILE A 32 -2.30 -9.67 -16.13
CA ILE A 32 -2.56 -8.60 -15.16
C ILE A 32 -4.07 -8.48 -14.90
N GLU A 33 -4.47 -8.39 -13.62
CA GLU A 33 -5.86 -8.14 -13.19
C GLU A 33 -6.55 -7.05 -14.03
N GLY A 34 -7.75 -7.35 -14.55
CA GLY A 34 -8.57 -6.39 -15.30
C GLY A 34 -8.05 -6.06 -16.70
N ARG A 35 -6.93 -6.63 -17.14
CA ARG A 35 -6.38 -6.45 -18.49
C ARG A 35 -6.54 -7.72 -19.33
N SER A 36 -6.78 -7.52 -20.62
CA SER A 36 -6.74 -8.62 -21.58
C SER A 36 -5.32 -8.79 -22.11
N GLU A 37 -4.84 -10.02 -22.15
CA GLU A 37 -3.52 -10.36 -22.68
C GLU A 37 -3.67 -11.17 -23.96
N ALA A 38 -2.97 -10.76 -25.01
CA ALA A 38 -2.98 -11.44 -26.30
C ALA A 38 -1.70 -12.24 -26.49
N GLY A 39 -1.85 -13.46 -26.99
CA GLY A 39 -0.73 -14.35 -27.29
C GLY A 39 -0.94 -15.07 -28.62
N SER A 40 -0.01 -15.96 -28.95
CA SER A 40 -0.14 -16.78 -30.15
C SER A 40 0.77 -18.00 -30.10
N PHE A 41 0.28 -19.12 -30.62
CA PHE A 41 1.08 -20.31 -30.87
C PHE A 41 1.10 -20.62 -32.38
N VAL A 42 2.09 -21.40 -32.80
CA VAL A 42 2.25 -21.82 -34.20
C VAL A 42 1.99 -23.31 -34.33
N ILE A 43 1.24 -23.67 -35.36
CA ILE A 43 1.00 -25.05 -35.79
C ILE A 43 1.74 -25.25 -37.10
N GLU A 44 2.60 -26.26 -37.18
CA GLU A 44 3.42 -26.58 -38.34
C GLU A 44 3.26 -28.05 -38.73
N SER A 45 3.05 -28.31 -40.03
CA SER A 45 3.07 -29.67 -40.58
C SER A 45 4.51 -30.06 -40.93
N THR A 46 5.07 -31.01 -40.19
CA THR A 46 6.44 -31.50 -40.40
C THR A 46 6.60 -32.30 -41.70
N ASN A 47 5.51 -32.86 -42.22
CA ASN A 47 5.47 -33.58 -43.50
C ASN A 47 4.98 -32.72 -44.68
N GLN A 48 4.98 -31.38 -44.56
CA GLN A 48 4.64 -30.42 -45.63
C GLN A 48 3.23 -30.57 -46.21
N ILE A 49 2.29 -31.07 -45.41
CA ILE A 49 0.88 -31.20 -45.79
C ILE A 49 0.11 -29.99 -45.30
N LYS A 50 -0.69 -29.38 -46.17
CA LYS A 50 -1.56 -28.26 -45.78
C LYS A 50 -2.56 -28.69 -44.71
N ILE A 51 -2.49 -28.04 -43.56
CA ILE A 51 -3.43 -28.15 -42.45
C ILE A 51 -4.59 -27.18 -42.69
N CYS A 52 -5.82 -27.67 -42.57
CA CYS A 52 -7.03 -26.87 -42.66
C CYS A 52 -7.98 -27.24 -41.51
N GLY A 53 -8.43 -26.26 -40.74
CA GLY A 53 -9.18 -26.59 -39.53
C GLY A 53 -9.77 -25.41 -38.81
N ILE A 54 -10.32 -25.72 -37.64
CA ILE A 54 -10.92 -24.80 -36.70
C ILE A 54 -10.32 -25.03 -35.31
N VAL A 55 -10.05 -23.96 -34.57
CA VAL A 55 -9.63 -24.00 -33.16
C VAL A 55 -10.77 -23.55 -32.27
N TYR A 56 -11.11 -24.37 -31.28
CA TYR A 56 -12.06 -24.04 -30.22
C TYR A 56 -11.34 -23.82 -28.89
N SER A 57 -11.89 -22.98 -28.02
CA SER A 57 -11.43 -22.81 -26.64
C SER A 57 -12.45 -23.42 -25.68
N THR A 58 -11.99 -24.21 -24.70
CA THR A 58 -12.87 -24.81 -23.71
C THR A 58 -13.28 -23.86 -22.57
N ASN A 59 -12.65 -22.68 -22.48
CA ASN A 59 -12.89 -21.69 -21.43
C ASN A 59 -13.43 -20.39 -22.06
N PRO A 60 -14.58 -19.85 -21.60
CA PRO A 60 -15.18 -18.65 -22.17
C PRO A 60 -14.31 -17.39 -22.03
N ARG A 61 -13.36 -17.36 -21.08
CA ARG A 61 -12.42 -16.24 -20.92
C ARG A 61 -11.30 -16.21 -21.95
N MET A 62 -11.11 -17.30 -22.69
CA MET A 62 -10.07 -17.44 -23.68
C MET A 62 -10.69 -17.41 -25.07
N GLU A 63 -10.49 -16.31 -25.78
CA GLU A 63 -11.01 -16.06 -27.12
C GLU A 63 -9.95 -16.38 -28.18
N CYS A 64 -10.33 -17.13 -29.21
CA CYS A 64 -9.49 -17.36 -30.38
C CYS A 64 -9.83 -16.32 -31.45
N LEU A 65 -8.87 -15.45 -31.81
CA LEU A 65 -9.08 -14.32 -32.71
C LEU A 65 -9.12 -14.73 -34.19
N ASN A 66 -8.51 -15.86 -34.53
CA ASN A 66 -8.56 -16.45 -35.86
C ASN A 66 -8.81 -17.97 -35.75
N PRO A 67 -10.06 -18.37 -35.44
CA PRO A 67 -10.39 -19.77 -35.19
C PRO A 67 -10.27 -20.62 -36.45
N HIS A 68 -10.55 -20.07 -37.63
CA HIS A 68 -10.41 -20.76 -38.92
C HIS A 68 -9.00 -20.56 -39.49
N PHE A 69 -8.39 -21.64 -39.98
CA PHE A 69 -7.05 -21.59 -40.55
C PHE A 69 -6.81 -22.55 -41.72
N GLU A 70 -5.85 -22.17 -42.57
CA GLU A 70 -5.34 -22.98 -43.68
C GLU A 70 -3.86 -22.63 -43.97
N GLY A 71 -3.00 -23.63 -44.15
CA GLY A 71 -1.59 -23.43 -44.53
C GLY A 71 -0.71 -24.62 -44.16
N GLU A 72 0.59 -24.61 -44.44
CA GLU A 72 1.55 -25.61 -43.92
C GLU A 72 2.09 -25.21 -42.53
N LYS A 73 2.19 -23.89 -42.31
CA LYS A 73 2.58 -23.26 -41.05
C LYS A 73 1.63 -22.11 -40.77
N VAL A 74 0.94 -22.18 -39.64
CA VAL A 74 -0.15 -21.25 -39.28
C VAL A 74 0.09 -20.71 -37.88
N ARG A 75 -0.12 -19.40 -37.72
CA ARG A 75 -0.10 -18.73 -36.41
C ARG A 75 -1.53 -18.52 -35.91
N ILE A 76 -1.86 -19.12 -34.77
CA ILE A 76 -3.14 -18.93 -34.08
C ILE A 76 -2.94 -17.85 -33.01
N ARG A 77 -3.76 -16.80 -33.05
CA ARG A 77 -3.77 -15.69 -32.10
C ARG A 77 -4.95 -15.85 -31.17
N TYR A 78 -4.71 -15.61 -29.89
CA TYR A 78 -5.72 -15.70 -28.85
C TYR A 78 -5.64 -14.48 -27.92
N GLN A 79 -6.72 -14.23 -27.20
CA GLN A 79 -6.82 -13.20 -26.17
C GLN A 79 -7.50 -13.76 -24.92
N PHE A 80 -6.89 -13.57 -23.76
CA PHE A 80 -7.45 -13.96 -22.47
C PHE A 80 -7.98 -12.73 -21.73
N ASN A 81 -9.20 -12.79 -21.21
CA ASN A 81 -9.83 -11.72 -20.43
C ASN A 81 -9.83 -12.04 -18.92
N SER A 82 -9.00 -11.31 -18.17
CA SER A 82 -8.87 -11.44 -16.71
C SER A 82 -9.87 -10.63 -15.90
N LYS A 83 -10.75 -9.83 -16.53
CA LYS A 83 -11.65 -8.93 -15.80
C LYS A 83 -12.54 -9.71 -14.83
N GLY A 84 -12.57 -9.25 -13.58
CA GLY A 84 -13.27 -9.91 -12.47
C GLY A 84 -12.42 -10.89 -11.66
N LEU A 85 -11.30 -11.39 -12.20
CA LEU A 85 -10.39 -12.27 -11.47
C LEU A 85 -9.43 -11.45 -10.59
N THR A 86 -8.93 -12.09 -9.54
CA THR A 86 -7.98 -11.49 -8.58
C THR A 86 -6.70 -12.30 -8.56
N GLU A 87 -5.62 -11.70 -8.07
CA GLU A 87 -4.34 -12.36 -7.84
C GLU A 87 -4.52 -13.68 -7.07
N SER A 88 -3.70 -14.67 -7.43
CA SER A 88 -3.78 -16.09 -7.04
C SER A 88 -4.81 -16.93 -7.80
N ASP A 89 -5.71 -16.32 -8.56
CA ASP A 89 -6.58 -17.08 -9.46
C ASP A 89 -5.77 -17.73 -10.58
N THR A 90 -6.10 -18.99 -10.84
CA THR A 90 -5.59 -19.76 -11.97
C THR A 90 -6.75 -20.25 -12.81
N CYS A 91 -6.74 -19.89 -14.10
CA CYS A 91 -7.72 -20.36 -15.07
C CYS A 91 -7.07 -21.35 -16.02
N GLU A 92 -7.57 -22.58 -16.02
CA GLU A 92 -7.10 -23.64 -16.90
C GLU A 92 -8.13 -23.91 -18.01
N GLY A 93 -7.62 -24.40 -19.13
CA GLY A 93 -8.43 -24.78 -20.28
C GLY A 93 -7.58 -25.42 -21.37
N LYS A 94 -8.22 -25.67 -22.51
CA LYS A 94 -7.58 -26.28 -23.68
C LYS A 94 -8.02 -25.56 -24.95
N PHE A 95 -7.10 -25.42 -25.89
CA PHE A 95 -7.41 -25.20 -27.28
C PHE A 95 -7.60 -26.56 -27.95
N VAL A 96 -8.80 -26.82 -28.47
CA VAL A 96 -9.10 -28.03 -29.24
C VAL A 96 -8.98 -27.68 -30.72
N ILE A 97 -7.96 -28.22 -31.36
CA ILE A 97 -7.67 -28.03 -32.78
C ILE A 97 -8.30 -29.19 -33.55
N VAL A 98 -9.31 -28.88 -34.35
CA VAL A 98 -10.01 -29.82 -35.23
C VAL A 98 -9.49 -29.60 -36.66
N CYS A 99 -8.64 -30.50 -37.14
CA CYS A 99 -8.08 -30.40 -38.49
C CYS A 99 -8.01 -31.76 -39.19
N ASN A 100 -7.47 -31.81 -40.40
CA ASN A 100 -7.53 -32.97 -41.29
C ASN A 100 -7.12 -34.26 -40.56
N GLN A 101 -8.07 -35.18 -40.32
CA GLN A 101 -7.83 -36.51 -39.74
C GLN A 101 -7.18 -36.50 -38.34
N ILE A 102 -7.29 -35.39 -37.60
CA ILE A 102 -6.78 -35.30 -36.24
C ILE A 102 -7.55 -34.28 -35.40
N GLU A 103 -7.76 -34.61 -34.14
CA GLU A 103 -8.18 -33.68 -33.10
C GLU A 103 -7.07 -33.63 -32.06
N TYR A 104 -6.54 -32.44 -31.79
CA TYR A 104 -5.46 -32.22 -30.83
C TYR A 104 -5.91 -31.25 -29.74
N SER A 105 -5.49 -31.49 -28.51
CA SER A 105 -5.77 -30.62 -27.38
C SER A 105 -4.48 -30.00 -26.84
N LEU A 106 -4.36 -28.68 -26.95
CA LEU A 106 -3.26 -27.90 -26.38
C LEU A 106 -3.72 -27.24 -25.08
N SER A 107 -3.15 -27.65 -23.94
CA SER A 107 -3.52 -27.10 -22.64
C SER A 107 -2.96 -25.70 -22.44
N PHE A 108 -3.70 -24.86 -21.71
CA PHE A 108 -3.23 -23.57 -21.25
C PHE A 108 -3.54 -23.33 -19.77
N CYS A 109 -2.68 -22.56 -19.10
CA CYS A 109 -2.85 -22.10 -17.73
C CYS A 109 -2.61 -20.59 -17.68
N ALA A 110 -3.63 -19.82 -17.34
CA ALA A 110 -3.53 -18.38 -17.12
C ALA A 110 -3.48 -18.09 -15.61
N ARG A 111 -2.35 -17.55 -15.14
CA ARG A 111 -2.13 -17.14 -13.75
C ARG A 111 -2.35 -15.64 -13.64
N ILE A 112 -3.25 -15.24 -12.74
CA ILE A 112 -3.58 -13.82 -12.56
C ILE A 112 -2.58 -13.20 -11.57
N THR A 113 -2.04 -12.05 -11.99
CA THR A 113 -1.07 -11.26 -11.24
C THR A 113 -1.52 -9.81 -11.17
N ARG A 114 -1.06 -9.07 -10.17
CA ARG A 114 -1.26 -7.61 -10.16
C ARG A 114 -0.22 -6.90 -11.01
N LEU A 115 -0.57 -5.68 -11.43
CA LEU A 115 0.41 -4.78 -12.02
C LEU A 115 1.35 -4.28 -10.93
N TYR A 116 2.43 -5.02 -10.74
CA TYR A 116 3.52 -4.63 -9.87
C TYR A 116 4.48 -3.69 -10.59
N ALA A 117 5.11 -2.80 -9.82
CA ALA A 117 6.16 -1.97 -10.34
C ALA A 117 7.45 -2.80 -10.51
N GLU A 118 8.06 -2.72 -11.69
CA GLU A 118 9.39 -3.26 -11.92
C GLU A 118 10.44 -2.32 -11.36
N ALA A 119 11.42 -2.89 -10.65
CA ALA A 119 12.56 -2.16 -10.12
C ALA A 119 13.86 -2.92 -10.44
N SER A 120 15.00 -2.28 -10.20
CA SER A 120 16.35 -2.85 -10.38
C SER A 120 16.57 -4.16 -9.62
N THR A 121 15.85 -4.37 -8.50
CA THR A 121 15.88 -5.61 -7.71
C THR A 121 14.86 -6.67 -8.16
N GLY A 122 14.14 -6.43 -9.26
CA GLY A 122 13.01 -7.25 -9.74
C GLY A 122 11.65 -6.63 -9.44
N ALA A 123 10.57 -7.35 -9.72
CA ALA A 123 9.20 -6.90 -9.47
C ALA A 123 8.92 -6.78 -7.96
N VAL A 124 8.45 -5.61 -7.53
CA VAL A 124 8.12 -5.32 -6.13
C VAL A 124 6.69 -5.81 -5.85
N LYS A 125 6.57 -7.00 -5.23
CA LYS A 125 5.25 -7.62 -4.96
C LYS A 125 4.74 -7.36 -3.55
N SER A 126 5.65 -7.16 -2.61
CA SER A 126 5.35 -6.98 -1.19
C SER A 126 6.05 -5.78 -0.58
N LEU A 127 5.59 -5.36 0.61
CA LEU A 127 6.27 -4.34 1.42
C LEU A 127 7.71 -4.75 1.80
N ASP A 128 8.00 -6.04 1.91
CA ASP A 128 9.36 -6.53 2.17
C ASP A 128 10.27 -6.37 0.96
N ASP A 129 9.75 -6.60 -0.24
CA ASP A 129 10.49 -6.34 -1.49
C ASP A 129 10.77 -4.84 -1.63
N PHE A 130 9.77 -4.01 -1.32
CA PHE A 130 9.92 -2.55 -1.33
C PHE A 130 10.96 -2.07 -0.31
N THR A 131 10.99 -2.68 0.88
CA THR A 131 11.98 -2.34 1.92
C THR A 131 13.41 -2.68 1.46
N ARG A 132 13.59 -3.80 0.75
CA ARG A 132 14.90 -4.16 0.16
C ARG A 132 15.30 -3.22 -0.99
N LEU A 133 14.35 -2.79 -1.80
CA LEU A 133 14.58 -1.76 -2.82
C LEU A 133 15.00 -0.44 -2.16
N ALA A 134 14.26 0.05 -1.15
CA ALA A 134 14.58 1.29 -0.45
C ALA A 134 15.96 1.24 0.24
N ALA A 135 16.38 0.08 0.75
CA ALA A 135 17.70 -0.10 1.35
C ALA A 135 18.85 -0.12 0.34
N SER A 136 18.60 -0.53 -0.92
CA SER A 136 19.61 -0.63 -1.97
C SER A 136 19.65 0.61 -2.87
N ASN A 137 18.50 1.16 -3.24
CA ASN A 137 18.33 2.32 -4.09
C ASN A 137 17.13 3.19 -3.63
N TRP A 138 17.42 4.23 -2.85
CA TRP A 138 16.42 5.10 -2.24
C TRP A 138 15.64 5.94 -3.27
N ASP A 139 16.32 6.44 -4.32
CA ASP A 139 15.69 7.30 -5.33
C ASP A 139 14.68 6.54 -6.18
N GLU A 140 15.02 5.30 -6.55
CA GLU A 140 14.11 4.42 -7.28
C GLU A 140 12.88 4.05 -6.42
N ALA A 141 13.10 3.73 -5.13
CA ALA A 141 12.01 3.50 -4.19
C ALA A 141 11.12 4.74 -4.01
N TYR A 142 11.69 5.94 -3.98
CA TYR A 142 10.94 7.20 -3.90
C TYR A 142 10.00 7.40 -5.09
N HIS A 143 10.49 7.18 -6.31
CA HIS A 143 9.64 7.26 -7.51
C HIS A 143 8.54 6.20 -7.54
N LEU A 144 8.85 5.00 -7.06
CA LEU A 144 7.89 3.90 -6.97
C LEU A 144 6.81 4.20 -5.89
N PHE A 145 7.20 4.75 -4.74
CA PHE A 145 6.29 5.08 -3.63
C PHE A 145 5.19 6.05 -4.03
N TYR A 146 5.47 7.03 -4.89
CA TYR A 146 4.46 7.97 -5.39
C TYR A 146 3.75 7.50 -6.67
N ASN A 147 4.03 6.29 -7.15
CA ASN A 147 3.33 5.69 -8.27
C ASN A 147 1.97 5.14 -7.82
N ARG A 148 0.94 5.29 -8.65
CA ARG A 148 -0.41 4.75 -8.40
C ARG A 148 -0.40 3.24 -8.14
N ASN A 149 0.56 2.52 -8.74
CA ASN A 149 0.66 1.07 -8.61
C ASN A 149 1.24 0.61 -7.26
N PHE A 150 1.79 1.50 -6.42
CA PHE A 150 2.34 1.11 -5.12
C PHE A 150 1.29 0.49 -4.20
N LEU A 151 0.04 0.96 -4.26
CA LEU A 151 -1.09 0.39 -3.52
C LEU A 151 -1.26 -1.11 -3.75
N ASN A 152 -0.88 -1.62 -4.93
CA ASN A 152 -0.98 -3.05 -5.25
C ASN A 152 -0.02 -3.91 -4.40
N THR A 153 1.04 -3.33 -3.84
CA THR A 153 2.01 -4.01 -2.96
C THR A 153 1.49 -4.20 -1.54
N ILE A 154 0.43 -3.47 -1.16
CA ILE A 154 -0.21 -3.55 0.15
C ILE A 154 -1.45 -4.45 0.00
N PRO A 155 -1.54 -5.56 0.75
CA PRO A 155 -2.75 -6.38 0.78
C PRO A 155 -3.97 -5.56 1.18
N TYR A 156 -5.13 -5.85 0.60
CA TYR A 156 -6.36 -5.08 0.88
C TYR A 156 -6.78 -5.19 2.37
N ASP A 157 -6.51 -6.33 3.00
CA ASP A 157 -6.86 -6.58 4.40
C ASP A 157 -5.96 -5.84 5.40
N ASN A 158 -4.82 -5.30 4.94
CA ASN A 158 -3.89 -4.51 5.75
C ASN A 158 -4.36 -3.05 5.84
N VAL A 159 -5.48 -2.85 6.56
CA VAL A 159 -6.16 -1.55 6.66
C VAL A 159 -5.24 -0.46 7.21
N TYR A 160 -4.47 -0.75 8.26
CA TYR A 160 -3.56 0.21 8.88
C TYR A 160 -2.49 0.72 7.91
N GLU A 161 -1.82 -0.18 7.20
CA GLU A 161 -0.77 0.15 6.22
C GLU A 161 -1.34 0.95 5.04
N ARG A 162 -2.55 0.60 4.57
CA ARG A 162 -3.22 1.33 3.49
C ARG A 162 -3.60 2.75 3.89
N LEU A 163 -4.25 2.92 5.04
CA LEU A 163 -4.61 4.24 5.56
C LEU A 163 -3.36 5.09 5.84
N THR A 164 -2.30 4.47 6.33
CA THR A 164 -1.00 5.14 6.53
C THR A 164 -0.44 5.63 5.19
N TYR A 165 -0.47 4.79 4.15
CA TYR A 165 -0.01 5.16 2.81
C TYR A 165 -0.85 6.29 2.19
N GLU A 166 -2.19 6.20 2.20
CA GLU A 166 -3.09 7.25 1.72
C GLU A 166 -2.79 8.59 2.41
N GLY A 167 -2.54 8.50 3.72
CA GLY A 167 -2.01 9.55 4.57
C GLY A 167 -0.75 10.23 4.05
N PHE A 168 0.25 9.49 3.61
CA PHE A 168 1.50 10.06 3.09
C PHE A 168 1.43 10.46 1.62
N ALA A 169 0.63 9.76 0.82
CA ALA A 169 0.42 10.05 -0.59
C ALA A 169 -0.34 11.37 -0.79
N GLY A 170 -1.26 11.70 0.12
CA GLY A 170 -1.97 12.99 0.13
C GLY A 170 -1.16 14.17 0.68
N ALA A 171 0.09 13.96 1.10
CA ALA A 171 0.99 15.02 1.57
C ALA A 171 1.84 15.57 0.42
N ARG A 172 2.56 16.67 0.66
CA ARG A 172 3.59 17.13 -0.28
C ARG A 172 4.66 16.05 -0.42
N PRO A 173 5.02 15.59 -1.64
CA PRO A 173 6.03 14.56 -1.83
C PRO A 173 7.36 14.92 -1.15
N SER A 174 7.87 14.02 -0.33
CA SER A 174 9.11 14.21 0.45
C SER A 174 9.73 12.85 0.79
N GLY A 175 11.06 12.77 0.76
CA GLY A 175 11.79 11.60 1.24
C GLY A 175 11.47 11.27 2.70
N GLN A 176 11.14 12.29 3.51
CA GLN A 176 10.71 12.13 4.89
C GLN A 176 9.41 11.34 5.02
N ASN A 177 8.47 11.49 4.08
CA ASN A 177 7.20 10.77 4.13
C ASN A 177 7.40 9.28 3.87
N MET A 178 8.30 8.91 2.94
CA MET A 178 8.63 7.51 2.69
C MET A 178 9.38 6.89 3.88
N GLU A 179 10.30 7.63 4.49
CA GLU A 179 10.98 7.24 5.73
C GLU A 179 9.98 6.98 6.87
N GLU A 180 9.05 7.91 7.10
CA GLU A 180 8.01 7.79 8.14
C GLU A 180 6.99 6.68 7.84
N PHE A 181 6.70 6.42 6.57
CA PHE A 181 5.87 5.28 6.17
C PHE A 181 6.54 3.95 6.56
N LEU A 182 7.82 3.75 6.22
CA LEU A 182 8.56 2.53 6.55
C LEU A 182 8.72 2.32 8.06
N ILE A 183 8.86 3.41 8.84
CA ILE A 183 8.85 3.38 10.31
C ILE A 183 7.44 3.03 10.82
N GLY A 184 6.40 3.68 10.29
CA GLY A 184 5.00 3.48 10.65
C GLY A 184 4.54 2.04 10.47
N VAL A 185 4.93 1.39 9.37
CA VAL A 185 4.61 -0.01 9.08
C VAL A 185 5.58 -1.02 9.72
N ASN A 186 6.45 -0.57 10.64
CA ASN A 186 7.44 -1.39 11.36
C ASN A 186 8.45 -2.14 10.47
N LYS A 187 8.69 -1.67 9.24
CA LYS A 187 9.69 -2.26 8.34
C LYS A 187 11.10 -1.67 8.53
N LYS A 188 11.18 -0.55 9.26
CA LYS A 188 12.43 0.20 9.48
C LYS A 188 12.45 0.86 10.85
N GLN A 189 13.64 0.99 11.44
CA GLN A 189 13.85 1.81 12.64
C GLN A 189 14.27 3.23 12.26
N PRO A 190 13.89 4.27 13.05
CA PRO A 190 14.29 5.66 12.80
C PRO A 190 15.80 5.82 12.68
N VAL A 191 16.26 6.71 11.81
CA VAL A 191 17.69 7.08 11.73
C VAL A 191 18.04 7.97 12.91
N SER A 192 18.97 7.52 13.76
CA SER A 192 19.55 8.35 14.81
C SER A 192 20.91 8.90 14.37
N ILE A 193 21.21 10.10 14.87
CA ILE A 193 22.40 10.87 14.55
C ILE A 193 23.22 11.01 15.83
N SER A 194 24.54 11.01 15.68
CA SER A 194 25.48 11.35 16.74
C SER A 194 26.47 12.38 16.24
N VAL A 195 26.89 13.27 17.13
CA VAL A 195 27.88 14.32 16.87
C VAL A 195 29.07 14.07 17.79
N ASP A 196 30.28 14.12 17.25
CA ASP A 196 31.52 13.80 17.98
C ASP A 196 31.98 14.90 18.95
N LYS A 197 31.47 16.13 18.79
CA LYS A 197 31.83 17.29 19.61
C LYS A 197 30.60 17.94 20.24
N SER A 198 30.73 18.38 21.49
CA SER A 198 29.76 19.23 22.21
C SER A 198 30.28 20.63 22.48
N GLU A 199 31.60 20.82 22.50
CA GLU A 199 32.26 22.11 22.74
C GLU A 199 33.53 22.23 21.91
N GLU A 200 33.86 23.46 21.46
CA GLU A 200 35.10 23.74 20.74
C GLU A 200 35.63 25.15 21.07
N ILE A 201 36.95 25.26 21.27
CA ILE A 201 37.61 26.50 21.69
C ILE A 201 38.62 26.93 20.62
N PHE A 202 38.47 28.16 20.14
CA PHE A 202 39.34 28.79 19.15
C PHE A 202 40.06 30.01 19.75
N MET A 203 41.36 30.10 19.47
CA MET A 203 42.21 31.22 19.85
C MET A 203 42.59 31.95 18.56
N ALA A 204 42.21 33.22 18.44
CA ALA A 204 42.21 33.92 17.16
C ALA A 204 43.59 34.08 16.53
N SER A 205 43.59 33.95 15.21
CA SER A 205 44.57 34.49 14.27
C SER A 205 43.90 35.55 13.39
N LYS A 206 44.67 36.43 12.74
CA LYS A 206 44.14 37.41 11.75
C LYS A 206 43.49 36.74 10.53
N GLU A 207 43.77 35.46 10.31
CA GLU A 207 43.20 34.65 9.24
C GLU A 207 41.96 33.87 9.71
N PRO A 208 40.93 33.71 8.84
CA PRO A 208 39.73 32.93 9.16
C PRO A 208 40.11 31.48 9.50
N GLN A 209 39.65 31.01 10.65
CA GLN A 209 39.93 29.66 11.14
C GLN A 209 38.79 28.71 10.76
N SER A 210 39.12 27.53 10.25
CA SER A 210 38.14 26.48 9.96
C SER A 210 38.00 25.54 11.17
N GLY A 211 36.77 25.37 11.64
CA GLY A 211 36.40 24.30 12.56
C GLY A 211 35.73 23.15 11.81
N CYS A 212 35.77 21.94 12.37
CA CYS A 212 35.03 20.82 11.82
C CYS A 212 34.53 19.87 12.91
N PHE A 213 33.40 19.23 12.66
CA PHE A 213 32.87 18.14 13.50
C PHE A 213 32.27 17.05 12.64
N THR A 214 32.21 15.84 13.16
CA THR A 214 31.73 14.66 12.46
C THR A 214 30.31 14.35 12.89
N ILE A 215 29.41 14.25 11.91
CA ILE A 215 28.05 13.77 12.07
C ILE A 215 28.00 12.31 11.60
N THR A 216 27.58 11.40 12.48
CA THR A 216 27.48 9.97 12.15
C THR A 216 26.03 9.50 12.25
N LYS A 217 25.53 8.82 11.21
CA LYS A 217 24.22 8.15 11.20
C LYS A 217 24.35 6.67 11.56
N ASP A 218 23.43 6.13 12.34
CA ASP A 218 23.44 4.73 12.76
C ASP A 218 22.86 3.76 11.72
N ASN A 219 21.83 4.22 11.01
CA ASN A 219 20.97 3.42 10.14
C ASN A 219 20.87 4.02 8.72
N TRP A 220 20.33 3.24 7.78
CA TRP A 220 20.04 3.68 6.41
C TRP A 220 18.73 4.48 6.36
N GLY A 221 18.45 5.18 5.26
CA GLY A 221 17.21 5.95 5.05
C GLY A 221 17.37 7.46 5.07
N TYR A 222 16.32 8.19 4.73
CA TYR A 222 16.35 9.65 4.57
C TYR A 222 16.45 10.36 5.92
N THR A 223 17.34 11.34 6.01
CA THR A 223 17.42 12.26 7.14
C THR A 223 17.76 13.66 6.64
N GLU A 224 17.08 14.66 7.17
CA GLU A 224 17.36 16.08 6.92
C GLU A 224 17.90 16.70 8.21
N ILE A 225 19.11 17.26 8.14
CA ILE A 225 19.76 17.91 9.28
C ILE A 225 19.91 19.39 8.97
N ARG A 226 19.37 20.25 9.83
CA ARG A 226 19.51 21.70 9.69
C ARG A 226 20.49 22.25 10.68
N LEU A 227 21.36 23.12 10.19
CA LEU A 227 22.34 23.80 11.00
C LEU A 227 22.00 25.29 11.05
N ARG A 228 21.97 25.84 12.26
CA ARG A 228 21.76 27.26 12.50
C ARG A 228 22.73 27.73 13.58
N THR A 229 23.04 29.00 13.56
CA THR A 229 23.81 29.66 14.60
C THR A 229 23.05 30.86 15.14
N ASP A 230 23.35 31.23 16.39
CA ASP A 230 22.81 32.42 17.05
C ASP A 230 23.75 33.64 16.97
N CYS A 231 24.85 33.54 16.23
CA CYS A 231 25.86 34.60 16.14
C CYS A 231 26.41 34.79 14.71
N GLU A 232 26.95 35.97 14.42
CA GLU A 232 27.43 36.33 13.08
C GLU A 232 28.87 35.90 12.80
N PHE A 233 29.68 35.66 13.84
CA PHE A 233 31.09 35.28 13.68
C PHE A 233 31.29 33.81 13.26
N ILE A 234 30.25 32.99 13.31
CA ILE A 234 30.25 31.61 12.84
C ILE A 234 29.60 31.56 11.46
N LYS A 235 30.39 31.31 10.42
CA LYS A 235 29.90 31.10 9.06
C LYS A 235 29.75 29.61 8.80
N LEU A 236 28.49 29.18 8.73
CA LEU A 236 28.11 27.82 8.34
C LEU A 236 28.36 27.62 6.85
N SER A 237 29.03 26.53 6.47
CA SER A 237 29.28 26.20 5.06
C SER A 237 27.98 25.84 4.33
N LYS A 238 27.15 25.01 4.95
CA LYS A 238 25.88 24.53 4.39
C LYS A 238 24.78 24.51 5.46
N PRO A 239 23.62 25.16 5.24
CA PRO A 239 22.57 25.25 6.25
C PRO A 239 21.73 23.97 6.39
N VAL A 240 21.72 23.10 5.38
CA VAL A 240 20.92 21.87 5.34
C VAL A 240 21.76 20.73 4.75
N LEU A 241 21.77 19.59 5.43
CA LEU A 241 22.37 18.34 4.97
C LEU A 241 21.27 17.32 4.67
N THR A 242 21.44 16.57 3.58
CA THR A 242 20.54 15.47 3.17
C THR A 242 21.31 14.15 3.06
N LEU A 243 20.62 13.06 2.70
CA LEU A 243 21.21 11.74 2.50
C LEU A 243 22.46 11.78 1.59
N ASP A 244 22.37 12.53 0.49
CA ASP A 244 23.38 12.57 -0.59
C ASP A 244 24.71 13.18 -0.14
N ASP A 245 24.71 13.95 0.95
CA ASP A 245 25.93 14.56 1.48
C ASP A 245 26.81 13.53 2.22
N PHE A 246 26.21 12.45 2.74
CA PHE A 246 26.94 11.46 3.55
C PHE A 246 27.73 10.48 2.69
N ILE A 247 29.02 10.33 2.98
CA ILE A 247 29.85 9.26 2.44
C ILE A 247 29.76 8.07 3.39
N GLY A 248 28.99 7.04 3.03
CA GLY A 248 28.71 5.91 3.91
C GLY A 248 27.83 6.31 5.10
N LYS A 249 28.39 6.31 6.32
CA LYS A 249 27.68 6.66 7.57
C LYS A 249 28.11 8.00 8.18
N THR A 250 29.13 8.65 7.63
CA THR A 250 29.77 9.82 8.27
C THR A 250 29.78 11.01 7.33
N TYR A 251 29.55 12.19 7.89
CA TYR A 251 29.71 13.48 7.22
C TYR A 251 30.62 14.37 8.05
N LEU A 252 31.66 14.93 7.43
CA LEU A 252 32.53 15.92 8.04
C LEU A 252 31.96 17.32 7.75
N TYR A 253 31.40 17.96 8.76
CA TYR A 253 30.85 19.31 8.62
C TYR A 253 31.92 20.35 8.91
N GLU A 254 32.20 21.22 7.95
CA GLU A 254 33.17 22.32 8.07
C GLU A 254 32.44 23.65 8.29
N TYR A 255 32.99 24.49 9.15
CA TYR A 255 32.49 25.85 9.40
C TYR A 255 33.66 26.82 9.60
N ILE A 256 33.42 28.11 9.36
CA ILE A 256 34.46 29.12 9.40
C ILE A 256 34.17 30.11 10.52
N ILE A 257 35.20 30.42 11.30
CA ILE A 257 35.18 31.48 12.30
C ILE A 257 35.75 32.74 11.67
N ASP A 258 34.89 33.74 11.52
CA ASP A 258 35.23 35.03 10.96
C ASP A 258 35.64 36.01 12.06
N ALA A 259 36.95 36.29 12.13
CA ALA A 259 37.49 37.23 13.11
C ALA A 259 37.02 38.67 12.93
N SER A 260 36.54 39.07 11.74
CA SER A 260 36.04 40.42 11.50
C SER A 260 34.70 40.71 12.18
N ALA A 261 33.90 39.69 12.46
CA ALA A 261 32.61 39.80 13.13
C ALA A 261 32.71 39.52 14.66
N MET A 262 33.92 39.33 15.19
CA MET A 262 34.17 39.14 16.61
C MET A 262 34.46 40.46 17.32
N HIS A 263 33.99 40.62 18.56
CA HIS A 263 34.41 41.73 19.42
C HIS A 263 35.67 41.37 20.22
N ALA A 264 36.36 42.38 20.77
CA ALA A 264 37.52 42.17 21.64
C ALA A 264 37.15 41.30 22.87
N GLY A 265 38.00 40.33 23.22
CA GLY A 265 37.77 39.38 24.31
C GLY A 265 37.24 38.01 23.87
N ARG A 266 36.41 37.37 24.71
CA ARG A 266 35.79 36.06 24.42
C ARG A 266 34.41 36.23 23.79
N ASN A 267 34.22 35.61 22.65
CA ASN A 267 32.96 35.52 21.92
C ASN A 267 32.39 34.12 22.14
N PHE A 268 31.11 34.04 22.50
CA PHE A 268 30.39 32.78 22.68
C PHE A 268 29.34 32.67 21.58
N GLY A 269 29.33 31.54 20.89
CA GLY A 269 28.37 31.25 19.84
C GLY A 269 27.97 29.78 19.90
N ARG A 270 26.79 29.46 19.39
CA ARG A 270 26.31 28.09 19.34
C ARG A 270 26.01 27.69 17.91
N ILE A 271 26.32 26.44 17.59
CA ILE A 271 25.78 25.77 16.41
C ILE A 271 24.71 24.81 16.90
N TYR A 272 23.48 25.02 16.46
CA TYR A 272 22.37 24.11 16.68
C TYR A 272 22.25 23.19 15.47
N ILE A 273 22.26 21.89 15.74
CA ILE A 273 22.15 20.83 14.75
C ILE A 273 20.79 20.17 15.02
N ASP A 274 19.78 20.58 14.26
CA ASP A 274 18.41 20.11 14.40
C ASP A 274 18.14 19.03 13.35
N GLY A 275 18.16 17.77 13.78
CA GLY A 275 17.66 16.64 13.01
C GLY A 275 16.16 16.43 13.18
N VAL A 276 15.63 15.41 12.51
CA VAL A 276 14.19 15.10 12.56
C VAL A 276 13.77 14.65 13.97
N TYR A 277 14.52 13.72 14.58
CA TYR A 277 14.20 13.14 15.90
C TYR A 277 15.07 13.66 17.05
N GLN A 278 16.20 14.30 16.75
CA GLN A 278 17.22 14.69 17.73
C GLN A 278 17.77 16.09 17.41
N SER A 279 18.07 16.86 18.45
CA SER A 279 18.76 18.15 18.35
C SER A 279 20.03 18.12 19.18
N PHE A 280 21.14 18.57 18.60
CA PHE A 280 22.42 18.74 19.26
C PHE A 280 22.81 20.22 19.27
N THR A 281 23.62 20.61 20.26
CA THR A 281 24.17 21.97 20.35
C THR A 281 25.66 21.86 20.57
N ILE A 282 26.44 22.56 19.75
CA ILE A 282 27.89 22.71 19.92
C ILE A 282 28.15 24.12 20.44
N ASP A 283 28.72 24.23 21.64
CA ASP A 283 29.13 25.49 22.21
C ASP A 283 30.53 25.88 21.68
N ILE A 284 30.62 27.00 20.97
CA ILE A 284 31.87 27.53 20.40
C ILE A 284 32.31 28.76 21.20
N THR A 285 33.56 28.71 21.67
CA THR A 285 34.21 29.86 22.31
C THR A 285 35.37 30.33 21.45
N ALA A 286 35.29 31.54 20.91
CA ALA A 286 36.36 32.14 20.10
C ALA A 286 36.92 33.40 20.79
N GLY A 287 38.22 33.42 21.05
CA GLY A 287 38.89 34.56 21.71
C GLY A 287 39.76 35.35 20.74
N VAL A 288 39.51 36.65 20.56
CA VAL A 288 40.40 37.54 19.78
C VAL A 288 41.62 37.91 20.63
N ARG A 289 42.82 37.49 20.21
CA ARG A 289 44.08 38.07 20.69
C ARG A 289 44.42 39.26 19.81
N ASP A 290 44.68 40.40 20.44
CA ASP A 290 45.48 41.46 19.82
C ASP A 290 46.90 40.91 19.68
N ASP A 291 47.28 40.54 18.45
CA ASP A 291 48.70 40.41 18.08
C ASP A 291 49.29 41.83 18.04
N ASP A 292 49.60 42.34 19.24
CA ASP A 292 50.76 43.17 19.59
C ASP A 292 50.71 43.46 21.09
N GLY A 293 51.24 42.52 21.88
CA GLY A 293 51.38 42.64 23.33
C GLY A 293 51.51 41.26 23.96
N SER A 294 52.64 41.00 24.58
CA SER A 294 52.95 39.74 25.26
C SER A 294 51.77 39.24 26.12
N ILE A 295 51.64 37.91 26.24
CA ILE A 295 50.65 37.20 27.08
C ILE A 295 50.58 37.73 28.54
N SER A 296 51.57 38.51 28.97
CA SER A 296 51.54 39.31 30.19
C SER A 296 50.42 40.36 30.22
N ASP A 297 50.16 41.12 29.15
CA ASP A 297 49.42 42.38 29.26
C ASP A 297 47.90 42.21 29.25
N ILE A 298 47.39 41.12 28.64
CA ILE A 298 45.96 40.75 28.68
C ILE A 298 45.60 40.11 30.03
N ALA A 299 46.50 39.28 30.58
CA ALA A 299 46.34 38.77 31.94
C ALA A 299 46.37 39.93 32.93
N VAL A 300 47.29 40.87 32.76
CA VAL A 300 47.39 42.08 33.59
C VAL A 300 46.18 42.99 33.42
N THR A 301 45.67 43.27 32.22
CA THR A 301 44.43 44.09 32.06
C THR A 301 43.17 43.40 32.55
N LYS A 302 43.07 42.07 32.45
CA LYS A 302 41.98 41.29 33.06
C LYS A 302 42.09 41.31 34.58
N ASP A 303 43.28 41.09 35.13
CA ASP A 303 43.57 41.12 36.56
C ASP A 303 43.33 42.53 37.13
N ILE A 304 43.70 43.59 36.39
CA ILE A 304 43.36 44.98 36.72
C ILE A 304 41.84 45.19 36.76
N LYS A 305 41.09 44.67 35.79
CA LYS A 305 39.62 44.77 35.78
C LYS A 305 38.98 43.97 36.93
N GLU A 306 39.45 42.77 37.21
CA GLU A 306 38.99 41.94 38.33
C GLU A 306 39.30 42.60 39.68
N CYS A 307 40.50 43.15 39.84
CA CYS A 307 40.89 43.96 40.99
C CYS A 307 40.03 45.22 41.14
N MET A 308 39.72 45.92 40.05
CA MET A 308 38.83 47.08 40.06
C MET A 308 37.40 46.73 40.46
N VAL A 309 36.84 45.64 39.92
CA VAL A 309 35.54 45.12 40.34
C VAL A 309 35.58 44.73 41.82
N GLY A 310 36.66 44.06 42.26
CA GLY A 310 36.88 43.71 43.66
C GLY A 310 36.87 44.93 44.58
N ILE A 311 37.59 46.00 44.24
CA ILE A 311 37.59 47.26 44.99
C ILE A 311 36.17 47.88 45.02
N MET A 312 35.45 47.86 43.89
CA MET A 312 34.08 48.37 43.84
C MET A 312 33.12 47.55 44.72
N GLU A 313 33.24 46.23 44.74
CA GLU A 313 32.42 45.35 45.59
C GLU A 313 32.75 45.47 47.06
N LEU A 314 34.03 45.62 47.40
CA LEU A 314 34.49 45.91 48.76
C LEU A 314 33.96 47.27 49.22
N TYR A 315 34.05 48.31 48.39
CA TYR A 315 33.50 49.63 48.70
C TYR A 315 31.98 49.59 48.88
N THR A 316 31.28 48.87 47.99
CA THR A 316 29.82 48.66 48.11
C THR A 316 29.47 47.98 49.44
N SER A 317 30.19 46.93 49.79
CA SER A 317 29.98 46.16 51.03
C SER A 317 30.30 46.97 52.27
N PHE A 318 31.37 47.77 52.23
CA PHE A 318 31.76 48.69 53.29
C PHE A 318 30.69 49.75 53.54
N ARG A 319 30.27 50.42 52.46
CA ARG A 319 29.23 51.44 52.56
C ARG A 319 27.95 50.83 53.13
N LEU A 320 27.46 49.71 52.57
CA LEU A 320 26.27 48.98 53.06
C LEU A 320 26.45 48.35 54.46
N LYS A 321 27.54 48.64 55.18
CA LYS A 321 27.86 48.17 56.54
C LYS A 321 27.93 46.64 56.69
N ARG A 322 28.25 45.91 55.62
CA ARG A 322 28.43 44.45 55.62
C ARG A 322 29.80 44.03 56.13
N ILE A 323 30.80 44.86 55.90
CA ILE A 323 32.18 44.68 56.38
C ILE A 323 32.59 45.89 57.21
N VAL A 324 33.46 45.67 58.20
CA VAL A 324 34.00 46.73 59.05
C VAL A 324 35.13 47.49 58.35
N THR A 325 35.36 48.74 58.75
CA THR A 325 36.36 49.65 58.13
C THR A 325 37.75 49.03 58.01
N GLY A 326 38.20 48.30 59.03
CA GLY A 326 39.54 47.67 59.01
C GLY A 326 39.67 46.55 57.97
N VAL A 327 38.62 45.76 57.76
CA VAL A 327 38.61 44.69 56.74
C VAL A 327 38.61 45.32 55.35
N TRP A 328 37.72 46.31 55.13
CA TRP A 328 37.69 47.04 53.86
C TRP A 328 39.03 47.68 53.53
N ALA A 329 39.64 48.40 54.49
CA ALA A 329 40.91 49.07 54.28
C ALA A 329 42.02 48.07 53.96
N ASN A 330 42.16 46.98 54.73
CA ASN A 330 43.23 46.00 54.52
C ASN A 330 43.09 45.25 53.18
N GLU A 331 41.89 44.80 52.83
CA GLU A 331 41.65 44.10 51.57
C GLU A 331 41.78 45.04 50.36
N THR A 332 41.26 46.26 50.46
CA THR A 332 41.42 47.29 49.41
C THR A 332 42.89 47.67 49.24
N ILE A 333 43.65 47.85 50.32
CA ILE A 333 45.09 48.13 50.26
C ILE A 333 45.85 46.94 49.65
N SER A 334 45.48 45.70 49.97
CA SER A 334 46.08 44.51 49.36
C SER A 334 45.87 44.48 47.85
N ILE A 335 44.65 44.76 47.39
CA ILE A 335 44.34 44.82 45.95
C ILE A 335 45.03 46.01 45.28
N LEU A 336 45.09 47.18 45.93
CA LEU A 336 45.79 48.36 45.42
C LEU A 336 47.31 48.18 45.36
N ASN A 337 47.92 47.45 46.31
CA ASN A 337 49.34 47.10 46.25
C ASN A 337 49.63 46.18 45.06
N HIS A 338 48.74 45.23 44.78
CA HIS A 338 48.83 44.37 43.61
C HIS A 338 48.68 45.20 42.32
N LEU A 339 47.66 46.06 42.25
CA LEU A 339 47.44 46.98 41.11
C LEU A 339 48.61 47.93 40.86
N HIS A 340 49.20 48.50 41.91
CA HIS A 340 50.37 49.37 41.79
C HIS A 340 51.63 48.61 41.36
N ALA A 341 51.80 47.34 41.79
CA ALA A 341 52.87 46.49 41.28
C ALA A 341 52.68 46.13 39.79
N LEU A 342 51.43 46.06 39.32
CA LEU A 342 51.09 45.81 37.91
C LEU A 342 51.24 47.05 37.01
N VAL A 343 50.88 48.24 37.51
CA VAL A 343 50.99 49.51 36.77
C VAL A 343 51.59 50.58 37.69
N PRO A 344 52.93 50.69 37.76
CA PRO A 344 53.61 51.62 38.67
C PRO A 344 53.35 53.10 38.35
N ASP A 345 53.11 53.42 37.08
CA ASP A 345 52.94 54.80 36.60
C ASP A 345 51.52 55.36 36.85
N GLU A 346 50.56 54.53 37.30
CA GLU A 346 49.19 54.96 37.59
C GLU A 346 49.04 55.48 39.03
N HIS A 347 49.12 56.80 39.15
CA HIS A 347 49.13 57.48 40.43
C HIS A 347 47.78 57.44 41.17
N MET A 348 46.67 57.12 40.48
CA MET A 348 45.34 57.04 41.11
C MET A 348 45.28 55.94 42.17
N TYR A 349 46.02 54.84 41.99
CA TYR A 349 46.01 53.70 42.92
C TYR A 349 46.66 54.06 44.25
N GLU A 350 47.71 54.88 44.21
CA GLU A 350 48.37 55.40 45.40
C GLU A 350 47.47 56.39 46.15
N LEU A 351 46.76 57.26 45.43
CA LEU A 351 45.78 58.17 46.03
C LEU A 351 44.60 57.40 46.67
N MET A 352 44.08 56.36 46.01
CA MET A 352 43.05 55.49 46.59
C MET A 352 43.57 54.74 47.84
N LYS A 353 44.85 54.36 47.85
CA LYS A 353 45.51 53.74 49.00
C LYS A 353 45.65 54.74 50.15
N ALA A 354 46.00 55.99 49.86
CA ALA A 354 45.97 57.08 50.83
C ALA A 354 44.55 57.30 51.38
N GLN A 355 43.50 57.24 50.54
CA GLN A 355 42.11 57.31 51.00
C GLN A 355 41.78 56.19 52.00
N ALA A 356 42.17 54.94 51.70
CA ALA A 356 41.95 53.81 52.60
C ALA A 356 42.67 54.00 53.96
N PHE A 357 43.91 54.51 53.95
CA PHE A 357 44.65 54.82 55.18
C PHE A 357 44.03 55.97 56.00
N ILE A 358 43.57 57.04 55.35
CA ILE A 358 42.91 58.17 56.01
C ILE A 358 41.65 57.69 56.72
N ILE A 359 40.81 56.90 56.03
CA ILE A 359 39.56 56.36 56.58
C ILE A 359 39.84 55.36 57.73
N ASN A 360 40.92 54.58 57.63
CA ASN A 360 41.38 53.66 58.69
C ASN A 360 42.15 54.35 59.83
N ARG A 361 42.22 55.69 59.86
CA ARG A 361 42.91 56.53 60.86
C ARG A 361 44.45 56.41 60.89
N GLN A 362 45.06 55.86 59.84
CA GLN A 362 46.52 55.74 59.67
C GLN A 362 47.06 56.99 58.95
N ARG A 363 47.17 58.10 59.70
CA ARG A 363 47.43 59.44 59.13
C ARG A 363 48.86 59.65 58.62
N GLN A 364 49.85 59.01 59.24
CA GLN A 364 51.25 59.25 58.90
C GLN A 364 51.58 58.64 57.53
N GLU A 365 51.11 57.42 57.29
CA GLU A 365 51.26 56.67 56.06
C GLU A 365 50.54 57.34 54.89
N ALA A 366 49.33 57.87 55.12
CA ALA A 366 48.61 58.63 54.11
C ALA A 366 49.32 59.94 53.74
N LYS A 367 49.87 60.65 54.73
CA LYS A 367 50.56 61.93 54.49
C LYS A 367 51.83 61.73 53.65
N TRP A 368 52.57 60.64 53.88
CA TRP A 368 53.75 60.31 53.08
C TRP A 368 53.40 60.11 51.61
N ILE A 369 52.35 59.35 51.31
CA ILE A 369 51.90 59.10 49.92
C ILE A 369 51.47 60.42 49.24
N LEU A 370 50.75 61.27 49.97
CA LEU A 370 50.24 62.54 49.42
C LEU A 370 51.35 63.58 49.21
N ASP A 371 52.33 63.66 50.12
CA ASP A 371 53.49 64.53 49.94
C ASP A 371 54.34 64.05 48.75
N ASP A 372 54.52 62.74 48.56
CA ASP A 372 55.24 62.19 47.41
C ASP A 372 54.53 62.51 46.07
N PHE A 373 53.21 62.28 45.99
CA PHE A 373 52.42 62.62 44.81
C PHE A 373 52.52 64.10 44.42
N LYS A 374 52.57 65.02 45.39
CA LYS A 374 52.72 66.47 45.15
C LYS A 374 54.03 66.84 44.46
N HIS A 375 55.11 66.09 44.72
CA HIS A 375 56.42 66.34 44.12
C HIS A 375 56.55 65.66 42.75
N SER A 376 55.92 64.50 42.58
CA SER A 376 56.04 63.65 41.38
C SER A 376 55.14 64.08 40.20
N ASN A 377 54.01 64.76 40.45
CA ASN A 377 53.03 65.11 39.41
C ASN A 377 52.86 66.64 39.22
N PRO A 378 53.28 67.24 38.09
CA PRO A 378 53.25 68.70 37.89
C PRO A 378 51.94 69.25 37.29
N ASP A 379 51.05 68.42 36.75
CA ASP A 379 49.81 68.87 36.11
C ASP A 379 48.68 69.12 37.12
N LYS A 380 48.57 70.39 37.54
CA LYS A 380 47.57 70.86 38.50
C LYS A 380 46.17 71.03 37.89
N LYS A 381 46.00 70.87 36.58
CA LYS A 381 44.72 71.02 35.87
C LYS A 381 44.06 69.66 35.57
N ALA A 382 44.76 68.56 35.82
CA ALA A 382 44.22 67.22 35.61
C ALA A 382 43.16 66.84 36.68
N PRO A 383 42.12 66.04 36.33
CA PRO A 383 41.11 65.57 37.28
C PRO A 383 41.65 64.84 38.52
N ILE A 384 42.77 64.13 38.37
CA ILE A 384 43.44 63.42 39.46
C ILE A 384 43.97 64.38 40.54
N TRP A 385 44.37 65.60 40.15
CA TRP A 385 44.77 66.65 41.08
C TRP A 385 43.60 67.11 41.94
N GLY A 386 42.39 67.19 41.37
CA GLY A 386 41.18 67.48 42.14
C GLY A 386 40.85 66.40 43.18
N TYR A 387 41.14 65.13 42.89
CA TYR A 387 41.01 64.05 43.87
C TYR A 387 42.10 64.11 44.96
N TYR A 388 43.32 64.53 44.64
CA TYR A 388 44.36 64.82 45.63
C TYR A 388 43.95 65.96 46.59
N LEU A 389 43.42 67.07 46.07
CA LEU A 389 42.91 68.17 46.88
C LEU A 389 41.80 67.70 47.83
N TYR A 390 40.90 66.84 47.35
CA TYR A 390 39.90 66.19 48.20
C TYR A 390 40.51 65.38 49.35
N LEU A 391 41.53 64.56 49.10
CA LEU A 391 42.20 63.81 50.17
C LEU A 391 42.90 64.73 51.18
N MET A 392 43.40 65.89 50.76
CA MET A 392 43.94 66.92 51.65
C MET A 392 42.87 67.51 52.56
N THR A 393 41.66 67.79 52.05
CA THR A 393 40.54 68.25 52.89
C THR A 393 40.10 67.23 53.94
N LEU A 394 40.28 65.92 53.67
CA LEU A 394 40.00 64.88 54.65
C LEU A 394 41.03 64.83 55.80
N LEU A 395 42.27 65.25 55.55
CA LEU A 395 43.37 65.34 56.52
C LEU A 395 43.33 66.63 57.34
N GLU A 396 43.15 67.78 56.68
CA GLU A 396 43.07 69.12 57.28
C GLU A 396 41.64 69.65 57.22
N ARG A 397 40.94 69.56 58.36
CA ARG A 397 39.50 69.88 58.47
C ARG A 397 39.22 71.33 58.84
N GLU A 398 40.13 72.24 58.55
CA GLU A 398 39.93 73.67 58.82
C GLU A 398 38.96 74.25 57.77
N PRO A 399 37.83 74.88 58.16
CA PRO A 399 36.80 75.29 57.20
C PRO A 399 37.32 76.20 56.07
N SER A 400 38.14 77.20 56.42
CA SER A 400 38.76 78.11 55.46
C SER A 400 39.70 77.40 54.47
N TYR A 401 40.36 76.33 54.90
CA TYR A 401 41.20 75.51 54.04
C TYR A 401 40.36 74.65 53.10
N VAL A 402 39.30 74.03 53.62
CA VAL A 402 38.36 73.24 52.83
C VAL A 402 37.71 74.10 51.75
N ASP A 403 37.20 75.29 52.08
CA ASP A 403 36.55 76.20 51.12
C ASP A 403 37.49 76.62 49.99
N ASN A 404 38.74 76.94 50.31
CA ASN A 404 39.76 77.29 49.33
C ASN A 404 40.08 76.10 48.40
N MET A 405 40.23 74.90 48.96
CA MET A 405 40.48 73.70 48.15
C MET A 405 39.25 73.31 47.31
N THR A 406 38.04 73.50 47.82
CA THR A 406 36.79 73.29 47.08
C THR A 406 36.70 74.23 45.89
N HIS A 407 37.02 75.52 46.05
CA HIS A 407 37.05 76.48 44.95
C HIS A 407 38.04 76.08 43.84
N GLU A 408 39.22 75.61 44.22
CA GLU A 408 40.21 75.09 43.27
C GLU A 408 39.70 73.84 42.52
N VAL A 409 39.03 72.91 43.22
CA VAL A 409 38.40 71.74 42.57
C VAL A 409 37.29 72.15 41.60
N GLU A 410 36.50 73.19 41.92
CA GLU A 410 35.48 73.73 41.01
C GLU A 410 36.08 74.33 39.74
N LEU A 411 37.18 75.08 39.85
CA LEU A 411 37.92 75.62 38.70
C LEU A 411 38.42 74.49 37.78
N ILE A 412 38.98 73.41 38.36
CA ILE A 412 39.42 72.23 37.60
C ILE A 412 38.23 71.53 36.93
N PHE A 413 37.07 71.48 37.58
CA PHE A 413 35.86 70.89 37.03
C PHE A 413 35.26 71.72 35.88
N TYR A 414 35.35 73.06 35.92
CA TYR A 414 34.97 73.91 34.80
C TYR A 414 35.81 73.65 33.54
N GLU A 415 37.11 73.36 33.71
CA GLU A 415 38.01 72.99 32.61
C GLU A 415 37.78 71.55 32.12
N ASN A 416 37.23 70.67 32.97
CA ASN A 416 36.97 69.25 32.68
C ASN A 416 35.51 68.83 33.00
N PRO A 417 34.51 69.35 32.26
CA PRO A 417 33.10 69.22 32.63
C PRO A 417 32.56 67.78 32.55
N ASP A 418 33.20 66.88 31.81
CA ASP A 418 32.78 65.47 31.64
C ASP A 418 33.35 64.52 32.72
N SER A 419 34.16 65.04 33.66
CA SER A 419 34.82 64.22 34.68
C SER A 419 33.89 63.79 35.82
N VAL A 420 33.49 62.52 35.81
CA VAL A 420 32.66 61.90 36.87
C VAL A 420 33.38 61.88 38.23
N LEU A 421 34.71 61.76 38.24
CA LEU A 421 35.51 61.74 39.47
C LEU A 421 35.43 63.08 40.21
N LEU A 422 35.59 64.19 39.48
CA LEU A 422 35.50 65.54 40.05
C LEU A 422 34.07 65.85 40.51
N PHE A 423 33.06 65.44 39.75
CA PHE A 423 31.67 65.52 40.19
C PHE A 423 31.44 64.75 41.49
N TRP A 424 31.93 63.50 41.59
CA TRP A 424 31.81 62.68 42.79
C TRP A 424 32.52 63.32 43.99
N VAL A 425 33.69 63.95 43.80
CA VAL A 425 34.39 64.72 44.84
C VAL A 425 33.55 65.91 45.30
N LEU A 426 33.00 66.69 44.36
CA LEU A 426 32.19 67.88 44.67
C LEU A 426 30.90 67.54 45.44
N LEU A 427 30.37 66.30 45.33
CA LEU A 427 29.25 65.83 46.16
C LEU A 427 29.55 65.87 47.67
N PHE A 428 30.82 65.85 48.07
CA PHE A 428 31.24 65.87 49.48
C PHE A 428 31.89 67.19 49.92
N LEU A 429 32.18 68.11 49.00
CA LEU A 429 32.90 69.36 49.29
C LEU A 429 32.02 70.61 49.18
N ARG A 430 30.97 70.60 48.35
CA ARG A 430 30.09 71.76 48.19
C ARG A 430 29.14 71.92 49.36
N ASP A 431 29.18 73.08 50.00
CA ASP A 431 28.30 73.41 51.11
C ASP A 431 26.80 73.29 50.77
N GLN A 432 26.44 73.66 49.54
CA GLN A 432 25.07 73.61 49.03
C GLN A 432 24.45 72.20 49.09
N TYR A 433 25.27 71.14 49.01
CA TYR A 433 24.80 69.76 49.04
C TYR A 433 24.65 69.17 50.45
N PHE A 434 25.08 69.88 51.50
CA PHE A 434 24.83 69.45 52.89
C PHE A 434 23.43 69.83 53.36
N ASP A 435 22.92 70.98 52.90
CA ASP A 435 21.58 71.48 53.29
C ASP A 435 20.48 71.08 52.30
N ASP A 436 20.79 70.84 51.01
CA ASP A 436 19.82 70.46 49.97
C ASP A 436 20.04 69.04 49.41
N SER A 437 19.54 68.04 50.14
CA SER A 437 19.55 66.63 49.72
C SER A 437 18.78 66.38 48.41
N ALA A 438 17.75 67.17 48.11
CA ALA A 438 16.93 67.01 46.90
C ALA A 438 17.64 67.56 45.66
N GLY A 439 18.30 68.71 45.78
CA GLY A 439 19.19 69.27 44.74
C GLY A 439 20.35 68.33 44.44
N LYS A 440 20.96 67.75 45.47
CA LYS A 440 22.02 66.74 45.33
C LYS A 440 21.57 65.51 44.55
N LEU A 441 20.38 64.97 44.86
CA LEU A 441 19.82 63.82 44.15
C LEU A 441 19.49 64.16 42.69
N LYS A 442 18.99 65.37 42.41
CA LYS A 442 18.69 65.85 41.06
C LYS A 442 19.93 65.90 40.16
N ASP A 443 21.06 66.37 40.71
CA ASP A 443 22.32 66.41 39.96
C ASP A 443 22.86 65.00 39.70
N ILE A 444 22.75 64.07 40.66
CA ILE A 444 23.08 62.65 40.43
C ILE A 444 22.16 62.04 39.35
N LYS A 445 20.86 62.35 39.40
CA LYS A 445 19.87 61.91 38.39
C LYS A 445 20.25 62.37 36.99
N TYR A 446 20.74 63.60 36.83
CA TYR A 446 21.23 64.12 35.55
C TYR A 446 22.38 63.26 34.97
N TRP A 447 23.39 62.94 35.78
CA TRP A 447 24.54 62.14 35.35
C TRP A 447 24.17 60.69 35.00
N VAL A 448 23.30 60.07 35.79
CA VAL A 448 22.86 58.69 35.54
C VAL A 448 22.03 58.58 34.26
N LEU A 449 21.20 59.58 33.96
CA LEU A 449 20.39 59.60 32.74
C LEU A 449 21.23 59.90 31.49
N ARG A 450 22.35 60.62 31.60
CA ARG A 450 23.33 60.82 30.52
C ARG A 450 24.17 59.59 30.16
N GLY A 451 23.98 58.47 30.86
CA GLY A 451 24.67 57.21 30.58
C GLY A 451 25.77 56.83 31.56
N CYS A 452 25.97 57.58 32.65
CA CYS A 452 26.90 57.18 33.70
C CYS A 452 26.31 56.07 34.57
N SER A 453 26.80 54.83 34.42
CA SER A 453 26.37 53.66 35.20
C SER A 453 27.33 53.33 36.35
N SER A 454 28.01 54.33 36.92
CA SER A 454 28.99 54.15 37.99
C SER A 454 28.32 53.67 39.29
N PRO A 455 28.71 52.51 39.86
CA PRO A 455 28.17 52.03 41.13
C PRO A 455 28.37 53.01 42.29
N TYR A 456 29.41 53.84 42.26
CA TYR A 456 29.67 54.87 43.27
C TYR A 456 28.53 55.90 43.34
N LEU A 457 28.04 56.37 42.19
CA LEU A 457 26.91 57.30 42.14
C LEU A 457 25.59 56.62 42.54
N TYR A 458 25.42 55.33 42.22
CA TYR A 458 24.23 54.58 42.61
C TYR A 458 24.16 54.39 44.12
N ILE A 459 25.31 54.15 44.77
CA ILE A 459 25.41 54.06 46.22
C ILE A 459 25.03 55.39 46.88
N GLU A 460 25.57 56.52 46.41
CA GLU A 460 25.23 57.83 46.98
C GLU A 460 23.75 58.19 46.75
N ALA A 461 23.21 57.92 45.56
CA ALA A 461 21.77 58.09 45.30
C ALA A 461 20.92 57.22 46.24
N TYR A 462 21.30 55.96 46.43
CA TYR A 462 20.64 55.03 47.35
C TYR A 462 20.71 55.53 48.81
N TYR A 463 21.83 56.07 49.28
CA TYR A 463 21.93 56.62 50.64
C TYR A 463 20.98 57.78 50.87
N LEU A 464 20.90 58.72 49.92
CA LEU A 464 19.99 59.85 50.01
C LEU A 464 18.53 59.38 50.06
N ILE A 465 18.18 58.44 49.17
CA ILE A 465 16.84 57.84 49.13
C ILE A 465 16.54 57.01 50.41
N SER A 466 17.54 56.33 50.96
CA SER A 466 17.39 55.55 52.20
C SER A 466 17.28 56.42 53.46
N GLN A 467 17.82 57.64 53.44
CA GLN A 467 17.71 58.59 54.56
C GLN A 467 16.39 59.35 54.51
N ASP A 468 15.91 59.68 53.32
CA ASP A 468 14.62 60.32 53.10
C ASP A 468 13.83 59.62 51.98
N PRO A 469 13.02 58.59 52.33
CA PRO A 469 12.20 57.85 51.36
C PRO A 469 11.17 58.71 50.62
N TYR A 470 10.77 59.88 51.14
CA TYR A 470 9.82 60.80 50.49
C TYR A 470 10.37 61.45 49.20
N LEU A 471 11.67 61.30 48.94
CA LEU A 471 12.29 61.73 47.69
C LEU A 471 11.79 60.91 46.48
N ILE A 472 11.25 59.71 46.70
CA ILE A 472 10.61 58.90 45.66
C ILE A 472 9.19 59.44 45.42
N LYS A 473 9.06 60.39 44.48
CA LYS A 473 7.76 60.94 44.06
C LYS A 473 7.11 60.14 42.94
N GLU A 474 7.92 59.53 42.09
CA GLU A 474 7.51 58.74 40.92
C GLU A 474 8.55 57.66 40.62
N LEU A 475 8.12 56.53 40.08
CA LEU A 475 9.01 55.46 39.62
C LEU A 475 9.44 55.69 38.16
N SER A 476 10.26 56.73 37.92
CA SER A 476 10.83 57.00 36.59
C SER A 476 12.06 56.11 36.31
N VAL A 477 12.66 56.24 35.11
CA VAL A 477 13.83 55.44 34.68
C VAL A 477 15.00 55.50 35.68
N PHE A 478 15.18 56.63 36.37
CA PHE A 478 16.23 56.78 37.37
C PHE A 478 15.94 55.98 38.64
N GLU A 479 14.77 56.17 39.25
CA GLU A 479 14.35 55.51 40.49
C GLU A 479 14.32 53.99 40.27
N LEU A 480 13.80 53.52 39.12
CA LEU A 480 13.83 52.10 38.75
C LEU A 480 15.26 51.54 38.69
N ARG A 481 16.23 52.26 38.09
CA ARG A 481 17.63 51.79 38.03
C ARG A 481 18.26 51.65 39.42
N ILE A 482 18.05 52.63 40.29
CA ILE A 482 18.62 52.63 41.65
C ILE A 482 17.95 51.56 42.51
N LEU A 483 16.62 51.45 42.46
CA LEU A 483 15.87 50.48 43.26
C LEU A 483 16.08 49.05 42.77
N SER A 484 16.13 48.80 41.46
CA SER A 484 16.52 47.48 40.93
C SER A 484 17.97 47.10 41.31
N TRP A 485 18.90 48.07 41.33
CA TRP A 485 20.25 47.85 41.84
C TRP A 485 20.23 47.49 43.34
N ALA A 486 19.41 48.18 44.13
CA ALA A 486 19.23 47.90 45.56
C ALA A 486 18.64 46.50 45.80
N VAL A 487 17.66 46.06 45.00
CA VAL A 487 17.11 44.70 45.02
C VAL A 487 18.20 43.67 44.70
N LYS A 488 18.95 43.86 43.61
CA LYS A 488 20.06 42.95 43.21
C LYS A 488 21.13 42.85 44.30
N LYS A 489 21.44 43.96 44.97
CA LYS A 489 22.41 43.99 46.07
C LYS A 489 21.81 43.63 47.42
N LYS A 490 20.52 43.27 47.55
CA LYS A 490 19.82 42.97 48.83
C LYS A 490 19.91 44.10 49.86
N ALA A 491 19.70 45.34 49.42
CA ALA A 491 19.80 46.55 50.23
C ALA A 491 18.45 47.25 50.46
N LEU A 492 17.33 46.63 50.13
CA LEU A 492 16.01 47.26 50.31
C LEU A 492 15.60 47.21 51.80
N THR A 493 15.20 48.36 52.37
CA THR A 493 14.74 48.49 53.77
C THR A 493 13.22 48.52 53.84
N LYS A 494 12.64 48.32 55.04
CA LYS A 494 11.17 48.33 55.24
C LYS A 494 10.52 49.67 54.86
N GLU A 495 11.18 50.78 55.22
CA GLU A 495 10.71 52.14 54.91
C GLU A 495 10.73 52.42 53.40
N LEU A 496 11.77 51.96 52.70
CA LEU A 496 11.86 52.03 51.24
C LEU A 496 10.82 51.16 50.53
N ALA A 497 10.55 49.97 51.07
CA ALA A 497 9.49 49.10 50.54
C ALA A 497 8.11 49.78 50.63
N GLY A 498 7.81 50.47 51.72
CA GLY A 498 6.58 51.28 51.86
C GLY A 498 6.51 52.43 50.86
N ALA A 499 7.59 53.20 50.71
CA ALA A 499 7.66 54.31 49.75
C ALA A 499 7.51 53.86 48.29
N ILE A 500 7.97 52.65 47.94
CA ILE A 500 7.72 52.06 46.61
C ILE A 500 6.22 51.88 46.36
N PHE A 501 5.46 51.36 47.33
CA PHE A 501 4.02 51.16 47.16
C PHE A 501 3.23 52.49 47.08
N GLU A 502 3.68 53.54 47.76
CA GLU A 502 3.07 54.87 47.69
C GLU A 502 3.34 55.59 46.36
N ALA A 503 4.50 55.35 45.74
CA ALA A 503 4.94 56.02 44.50
C ALA A 503 4.49 55.34 43.19
N VAL A 504 3.79 54.19 43.27
CA VAL A 504 3.33 53.45 42.08
C VAL A 504 2.19 54.18 41.39
N ASP A 505 2.38 54.50 40.12
CA ASP A 505 1.28 54.97 39.27
C ASP A 505 0.42 53.79 38.78
N LEU A 506 -0.77 53.67 39.37
CA LEU A 506 -1.75 52.65 38.98
C LEU A 506 -2.42 52.94 37.62
N ALA A 507 -2.23 54.12 37.01
CA ALA A 507 -2.80 54.50 35.73
C ALA A 507 -1.82 54.34 34.55
N GLY A 508 -0.51 54.20 34.80
CA GLY A 508 0.57 54.22 33.81
C GLY A 508 0.74 52.99 32.92
N GLY A 509 -0.16 52.01 32.96
CA GLY A 509 -0.01 50.72 32.25
C GLY A 509 0.98 49.77 32.95
N PHE A 510 1.15 48.55 32.43
CA PHE A 510 1.97 47.51 33.06
C PHE A 510 3.43 47.53 32.56
N ASP A 511 4.39 47.74 33.47
CA ASP A 511 5.81 47.47 33.30
C ASP A 511 6.27 46.30 34.20
N ASN A 512 6.97 45.33 33.60
CA ASN A 512 7.52 44.16 34.30
C ASN A 512 8.57 44.52 35.35
N ARG A 513 9.36 45.59 35.15
CA ARG A 513 10.38 46.04 36.12
C ARG A 513 9.74 46.58 37.39
N VAL A 514 8.61 47.29 37.25
CA VAL A 514 7.79 47.76 38.37
C VAL A 514 7.18 46.57 39.10
N TYR A 515 6.69 45.56 38.38
CA TYR A 515 6.14 44.33 38.99
C TYR A 515 7.19 43.54 39.79
N GLU A 516 8.39 43.33 39.24
CA GLU A 516 9.51 42.69 39.95
C GLU A 516 9.88 43.45 41.22
N LEU A 517 9.89 44.79 41.15
CA LEU A 517 10.18 45.66 42.29
C LEU A 517 9.09 45.56 43.37
N LEU A 518 7.80 45.58 42.99
CA LEU A 518 6.68 45.42 43.93
C LEU A 518 6.68 44.05 44.61
N THR A 519 7.01 43.01 43.86
CA THR A 519 7.13 41.64 44.38
C THR A 519 8.27 41.56 45.40
N ALA A 520 9.44 42.10 45.07
CA ALA A 520 10.59 42.16 45.98
C ALA A 520 10.32 43.04 47.23
N ALA A 521 9.57 44.13 47.08
CA ALA A 521 9.16 44.98 48.21
C ALA A 521 8.19 44.27 49.14
N TYR A 522 7.23 43.51 48.60
CA TYR A 522 6.28 42.71 49.37
C TYR A 522 6.96 41.60 50.17
N GLU A 523 7.98 40.93 49.62
CA GLU A 523 8.75 39.90 50.33
C GLU A 523 9.41 40.45 51.62
N ILE A 524 9.72 41.75 51.66
CA ILE A 524 10.32 42.41 52.82
C ILE A 524 9.25 42.93 53.79
N CYS A 525 8.15 43.45 53.27
CA CYS A 525 7.04 43.98 54.06
C CYS A 525 5.69 43.38 53.61
N PRO A 526 5.29 42.22 54.15
CA PRO A 526 4.04 41.59 53.78
C PRO A 526 2.85 42.23 54.53
N GLU A 527 2.16 43.18 53.88
CA GLU A 527 0.92 43.78 54.40
C GLU A 527 -0.26 43.59 53.44
N ALA A 528 -1.48 43.46 53.97
CA ALA A 528 -2.68 43.20 53.18
C ALA A 528 -3.04 44.37 52.24
N GLU A 529 -2.72 45.59 52.63
CA GLU A 529 -2.93 46.79 51.81
C GLU A 529 -2.08 46.76 50.52
N TYR A 530 -0.85 46.29 50.62
CA TYR A 530 0.08 46.17 49.47
C TYR A 530 -0.36 45.09 48.49
N VAL A 531 -0.93 43.98 48.98
CA VAL A 531 -1.60 42.99 48.11
C VAL A 531 -2.72 43.66 47.31
N GLY A 532 -3.46 44.58 47.93
CA GLY A 532 -4.50 45.34 47.25
C GLY A 532 -3.97 46.24 46.12
N ILE A 533 -2.81 46.87 46.33
CA ILE A 533 -2.13 47.70 45.32
C ILE A 533 -1.63 46.83 44.17
N ILE A 534 -0.99 45.68 44.44
CA ILE A 534 -0.51 44.73 43.42
C ILE A 534 -1.69 44.20 42.58
N CYS A 535 -2.77 43.74 43.23
CA CYS A 535 -3.97 43.29 42.53
C CYS A 535 -4.58 44.41 41.67
N SER A 536 -4.65 45.64 42.19
CA SER A 536 -5.18 46.79 41.44
C SER A 536 -4.31 47.14 40.22
N TYR A 537 -2.99 47.06 40.35
CA TYR A 537 -2.04 47.29 39.26
C TYR A 537 -2.21 46.25 38.15
N LEU A 538 -2.33 44.97 38.52
CA LEU A 538 -2.56 43.87 37.57
C LEU A 538 -3.92 43.97 36.87
N ILE A 539 -5.00 44.30 37.60
CA ILE A 539 -6.36 44.47 37.04
C ILE A 539 -6.39 45.61 36.03
N LYS A 540 -5.85 46.79 36.39
CA LYS A 540 -5.81 47.96 35.49
C LYS A 540 -4.86 47.75 34.31
N GLY A 541 -3.80 46.95 34.50
CA GLY A 541 -2.90 46.51 33.43
C GLY A 541 -3.48 45.39 32.54
N HIS A 542 -4.72 44.95 32.78
CA HIS A 542 -5.38 43.83 32.08
C HIS A 542 -4.52 42.55 32.02
N LYS A 543 -3.79 42.24 33.11
CA LYS A 543 -2.93 41.06 33.20
C LYS A 543 -3.69 39.87 33.77
N ASN A 544 -4.08 38.97 32.88
CA ASN A 544 -4.88 37.78 33.16
C ASN A 544 -4.09 36.47 32.98
N ASP A 545 -2.75 36.52 33.00
CA ASP A 545 -1.91 35.33 32.89
C ASP A 545 -1.90 34.51 34.19
N THR A 546 -1.78 33.18 34.08
CA THR A 546 -1.82 32.25 35.22
C THR A 546 -0.72 32.49 36.26
N CYS A 547 0.42 33.03 35.84
CA CYS A 547 1.52 33.38 36.75
C CYS A 547 1.13 34.42 37.81
N PHE A 548 0.09 35.22 37.56
CA PHE A 548 -0.40 36.22 38.50
C PHE A 548 -1.49 35.70 39.45
N HIS A 549 -1.99 34.48 39.27
CA HIS A 549 -3.12 33.92 40.03
C HIS A 549 -2.92 33.98 41.55
N LYS A 550 -1.69 33.72 42.02
CA LYS A 550 -1.29 33.78 43.42
C LYS A 550 -1.67 35.11 44.10
N TRP A 551 -1.58 36.23 43.39
CA TRP A 551 -1.91 37.54 43.97
C TRP A 551 -3.41 37.72 44.17
N PHE A 552 -4.22 37.27 43.20
CA PHE A 552 -5.67 37.33 43.28
C PHE A 552 -6.21 36.39 44.36
N GLU A 553 -5.61 35.22 44.51
CA GLU A 553 -5.90 34.29 45.62
C GLU A 553 -5.65 34.94 46.98
N LEU A 554 -4.45 35.52 47.19
CA LEU A 554 -4.12 36.28 48.41
C LEU A 554 -5.06 37.46 48.65
N GLY A 555 -5.52 38.14 47.59
CA GLY A 555 -6.50 39.22 47.70
C GLY A 555 -7.85 38.75 48.25
N ILE A 556 -8.27 37.54 47.89
CA ILE A 556 -9.53 36.93 48.36
C ILE A 556 -9.38 36.41 49.80
N GLU A 557 -8.26 35.77 50.13
CA GLU A 557 -7.94 35.34 51.49
C GLU A 557 -7.93 36.51 52.48
N ASN A 558 -7.37 37.65 52.06
CA ASN A 558 -7.35 38.89 52.85
C ASN A 558 -8.69 39.66 52.83
N LYS A 559 -9.75 39.11 52.20
CA LYS A 559 -11.11 39.70 52.11
C LYS A 559 -11.13 41.12 51.52
N LEU A 560 -10.26 41.40 50.55
CA LEU A 560 -10.20 42.69 49.87
C LEU A 560 -11.44 42.92 49.00
N ARG A 561 -11.95 44.17 48.98
CA ARG A 561 -13.12 44.56 48.17
C ARG A 561 -12.68 45.40 46.97
N LEU A 562 -12.03 44.75 46.00
CA LEU A 562 -11.57 45.40 44.77
C LEU A 562 -12.50 45.08 43.60
N THR A 563 -12.83 46.09 42.78
CA THR A 563 -13.59 45.90 41.54
C THR A 563 -12.78 45.10 40.51
N GLY A 564 -13.36 44.04 39.94
CA GLY A 564 -12.69 43.17 38.97
C GLY A 564 -11.86 42.03 39.57
N LEU A 565 -11.79 41.92 40.91
CA LEU A 565 -10.99 40.92 41.61
C LEU A 565 -11.51 39.49 41.38
N TYR A 566 -12.82 39.27 41.51
CA TYR A 566 -13.41 37.94 41.36
C TYR A 566 -13.37 37.48 39.89
N GLU A 567 -13.52 38.40 38.94
CA GLU A 567 -13.34 38.13 37.51
C GLU A 567 -11.88 37.77 37.18
N SER A 568 -10.92 38.54 37.68
CA SER A 568 -9.49 38.30 37.43
C SER A 568 -9.00 37.02 38.08
N TYR A 569 -9.54 36.65 39.25
CA TYR A 569 -9.26 35.37 39.89
C TYR A 569 -9.64 34.19 38.99
N LEU A 570 -10.88 34.16 38.45
CA LEU A 570 -11.31 33.08 37.55
C LEU A 570 -10.59 33.13 36.21
N LEU A 571 -10.28 34.31 35.67
CA LEU A 571 -9.54 34.45 34.42
C LEU A 571 -8.11 33.90 34.53
N THR A 572 -7.44 34.12 35.67
CA THR A 572 -6.07 33.65 35.94
C THR A 572 -5.99 32.23 36.49
N MET A 573 -7.11 31.66 36.94
CA MET A 573 -7.15 30.28 37.42
C MET A 573 -6.76 29.32 36.28
N ASP A 574 -5.93 28.32 36.59
CA ASP A 574 -5.59 27.28 35.63
C ASP A 574 -6.84 26.47 35.28
N ASP A 575 -7.15 26.37 33.98
CA ASP A 575 -8.32 25.67 33.46
C ASP A 575 -8.32 24.17 33.79
N ARG A 576 -7.15 23.62 34.15
CA ARG A 576 -6.96 22.20 34.51
C ARG A 576 -7.01 21.95 36.01
N GLN A 577 -6.97 22.99 36.84
CA GLN A 577 -6.88 22.84 38.29
C GLN A 577 -8.28 22.74 38.89
N ILE A 578 -8.59 21.59 39.50
CA ILE A 578 -9.80 21.41 40.32
C ILE A 578 -9.44 21.90 41.73
N SER A 579 -9.95 23.05 42.13
CA SER A 579 -9.72 23.62 43.46
C SER A 579 -11.01 24.22 43.99
N PRO A 580 -11.26 24.13 45.32
CA PRO A 580 -12.51 24.59 45.90
C PRO A 580 -12.63 26.10 45.72
N VAL A 581 -13.44 26.51 44.74
CA VAL A 581 -13.73 27.93 44.47
C VAL A 581 -14.42 28.51 45.72
N PRO A 582 -13.90 29.60 46.32
CA PRO A 582 -14.49 30.19 47.52
C PRO A 582 -15.98 30.53 47.36
N LYS A 583 -16.79 30.29 48.41
CA LYS A 583 -18.25 30.52 48.42
C LYS A 583 -18.67 31.92 47.99
N ILE A 584 -17.84 32.93 48.27
CA ILE A 584 -18.10 34.32 47.90
C ILE A 584 -18.11 34.52 46.38
N ILE A 585 -17.24 33.80 45.66
CA ILE A 585 -17.15 33.80 44.20
C ILE A 585 -18.34 33.02 43.61
N GLN A 586 -18.65 31.87 44.20
CA GLN A 586 -19.82 31.08 43.81
C GLN A 586 -21.14 31.85 44.01
N MET A 587 -21.25 32.72 45.02
CA MET A 587 -22.42 33.59 45.16
C MET A 587 -22.42 34.73 44.13
N TYR A 588 -21.27 35.35 43.87
CA TYR A 588 -21.14 36.49 42.96
C TYR A 588 -21.61 36.15 41.54
N PHE A 589 -21.15 35.03 40.98
CA PHE A 589 -21.51 34.58 39.62
C PHE A 589 -22.88 33.88 39.53
N SER A 590 -23.67 33.87 40.61
CA SER A 590 -25.05 33.38 40.55
C SER A 590 -26.06 34.42 40.04
N PHE A 591 -25.70 35.71 40.07
CA PHE A 591 -26.60 36.82 39.77
C PHE A 591 -26.36 37.51 38.41
N ASP A 592 -25.10 37.66 37.96
CA ASP A 592 -24.76 38.24 36.64
C ASP A 592 -23.47 37.60 36.09
N ASN A 593 -23.50 37.12 34.85
CA ASN A 593 -22.42 36.33 34.24
C ASN A 593 -21.97 36.93 32.91
N LYS A 594 -20.80 37.58 32.92
CA LYS A 594 -20.12 38.12 31.73
C LYS A 594 -18.81 37.40 31.42
N LEU A 595 -18.59 36.23 32.02
CA LEU A 595 -17.38 35.44 31.82
C LEU A 595 -17.38 34.73 30.45
N PRO A 596 -16.20 34.52 29.85
CA PRO A 596 -16.06 33.62 28.71
C PRO A 596 -16.53 32.20 29.04
N TYR A 597 -17.10 31.51 28.07
CA TYR A 597 -17.70 30.18 28.25
C TYR A 597 -16.73 29.16 28.89
N ARG A 598 -15.43 29.17 28.51
CA ARG A 598 -14.40 28.27 29.06
C ARG A 598 -14.25 28.40 30.57
N LYS A 599 -14.21 29.64 31.07
CA LYS A 599 -14.08 29.90 32.51
C LYS A 599 -15.37 29.60 33.27
N LEU A 600 -16.52 29.78 32.62
CA LEU A 600 -17.80 29.35 33.18
C LEU A 600 -17.90 27.82 33.28
N ALA A 601 -17.35 27.08 32.30
CA ALA A 601 -17.25 25.63 32.34
C ALA A 601 -16.34 25.15 33.49
N VAL A 602 -15.20 25.80 33.74
CA VAL A 602 -14.32 25.53 34.90
C VAL A 602 -15.06 25.75 36.22
N LEU A 603 -15.81 26.85 36.35
CA LEU A 603 -16.62 27.12 37.56
C LEU A 603 -17.64 25.99 37.79
N TYR A 604 -18.38 25.60 36.76
CA TYR A 604 -19.38 24.56 36.90
C TYR A 604 -18.78 23.17 37.13
N ASN A 605 -17.65 22.84 36.50
CA ASN A 605 -16.92 21.59 36.79
C ASN A 605 -16.50 21.52 38.27
N ASN A 606 -16.00 22.61 38.84
CA ASN A 606 -15.68 22.67 40.28
C ASN A 606 -16.94 22.53 41.17
N ILE A 607 -18.10 23.05 40.76
CA ILE A 607 -19.37 22.87 41.48
C ILE A 607 -19.85 21.41 41.41
N ILE A 608 -19.69 20.75 40.25
CA ILE A 608 -20.02 19.33 40.07
C ILE A 608 -19.07 18.45 40.90
N ALA A 609 -17.77 18.75 40.91
CA ALA A 609 -16.80 18.03 41.74
C ALA A 609 -17.12 18.12 43.25
N ALA A 610 -17.71 19.23 43.70
CA ALA A 610 -18.13 19.46 45.08
C ALA A 610 -19.58 18.99 45.38
N LYS A 611 -20.27 18.31 44.45
CA LYS A 611 -21.69 17.91 44.55
C LYS A 611 -22.02 17.09 45.79
N GLU A 612 -21.12 16.20 46.23
CA GLU A 612 -21.31 15.40 47.44
C GLU A 612 -21.08 16.21 48.73
N THR A 613 -20.14 17.16 48.69
CA THR A 613 -19.79 18.00 49.85
C THR A 613 -20.75 19.18 50.06
N GLU A 614 -21.30 19.76 48.98
CA GLU A 614 -22.15 20.96 49.02
C GLU A 614 -23.39 20.86 48.10
N PRO A 615 -24.35 19.96 48.39
CA PRO A 615 -25.48 19.68 47.50
C PRO A 615 -26.42 20.88 47.29
N GLU A 616 -26.53 21.79 48.25
CA GLU A 616 -27.39 22.98 48.14
C GLU A 616 -26.94 23.95 47.04
N VAL A 617 -25.63 24.12 46.87
CA VAL A 617 -25.06 25.00 45.83
C VAL A 617 -25.33 24.38 44.46
N TYR A 618 -25.05 23.08 44.32
CA TYR A 618 -25.32 22.32 43.11
C TYR A 618 -26.79 22.42 42.67
N HIS A 619 -27.75 22.25 43.59
CA HIS A 619 -29.17 22.35 43.25
C HIS A 619 -29.60 23.73 42.76
N LYS A 620 -29.01 24.82 43.28
CA LYS A 620 -29.26 26.19 42.79
C LYS A 620 -28.74 26.37 41.37
N TYR A 621 -27.54 25.86 41.08
CA TYR A 621 -26.90 25.99 39.78
C TYR A 621 -27.42 25.02 38.72
N ARG A 622 -28.04 23.91 39.09
CA ARG A 622 -28.46 22.82 38.18
C ARG A 622 -29.20 23.29 36.93
N LYS A 623 -30.18 24.20 37.07
CA LYS A 623 -30.96 24.70 35.91
C LYS A 623 -30.14 25.61 34.99
N ALA A 624 -29.24 26.41 35.56
CA ALA A 624 -28.34 27.27 34.81
C ALA A 624 -27.26 26.45 34.09
N MET A 625 -26.65 25.49 34.78
CA MET A 625 -25.68 24.55 34.22
C MET A 625 -26.28 23.73 33.08
N GLY A 626 -27.50 23.19 33.25
CA GLY A 626 -28.18 22.43 32.20
C GLY A 626 -28.46 23.28 30.95
N ARG A 627 -28.94 24.52 31.09
CA ARG A 627 -29.14 25.42 29.94
C ARG A 627 -27.81 25.78 29.26
N PHE A 628 -26.81 26.13 30.04
CA PHE A 628 -25.47 26.42 29.52
C PHE A 628 -24.89 25.23 28.75
N ALA A 629 -24.99 24.02 29.30
CA ALA A 629 -24.56 22.80 28.63
C ALA A 629 -25.31 22.59 27.30
N MET A 630 -26.63 22.74 27.28
CA MET A 630 -27.43 22.65 26.05
C MET A 630 -26.98 23.68 24.99
N ASP A 631 -26.84 24.95 25.38
CA ASP A 631 -26.44 26.02 24.48
C ASP A 631 -25.03 25.77 23.90
N GLN A 632 -24.08 25.32 24.74
CA GLN A 632 -22.72 24.99 24.27
C GLN A 632 -22.68 23.73 23.40
N ALA A 633 -23.49 22.73 23.70
CA ALA A 633 -23.59 21.52 22.88
C ALA A 633 -24.16 21.83 21.49
N GLN A 634 -25.18 22.69 21.39
CA GLN A 634 -25.71 23.16 20.10
C GLN A 634 -24.66 23.92 19.27
N LEU A 635 -23.74 24.63 19.93
CA LEU A 635 -22.59 25.29 19.30
C LEU A 635 -21.42 24.34 18.97
N ARG A 636 -21.53 23.05 19.32
CA ARG A 636 -20.49 22.02 19.10
C ARG A 636 -19.17 22.32 19.81
N HIS A 637 -19.23 23.02 20.94
CA HIS A 637 -18.05 23.26 21.77
C HIS A 637 -17.75 22.04 22.64
N ILE A 638 -16.47 21.70 22.77
CA ILE A 638 -16.01 20.62 23.65
C ILE A 638 -14.63 20.93 24.21
N ASP A 639 -14.46 20.69 25.50
CA ASP A 639 -13.21 20.72 26.24
C ASP A 639 -13.31 19.79 27.46
N ASP A 640 -12.22 19.65 28.23
CA ASP A 640 -12.18 18.77 29.41
C ASP A 640 -13.24 19.11 30.47
N ASN A 641 -13.60 20.40 30.62
CA ASN A 641 -14.57 20.86 31.62
C ASN A 641 -16.01 20.70 31.12
N LEU A 642 -16.27 21.00 29.85
CA LEU A 642 -17.56 20.80 29.19
C LEU A 642 -17.93 19.32 29.12
N ALA A 643 -16.96 18.41 28.95
CA ALA A 643 -17.22 16.98 28.95
C ALA A 643 -17.88 16.50 30.26
N VAL A 644 -17.37 16.95 31.42
CA VAL A 644 -17.94 16.62 32.74
C VAL A 644 -19.36 17.19 32.90
N LEU A 645 -19.58 18.41 32.43
CA LEU A 645 -20.90 19.05 32.38
C LEU A 645 -21.90 18.26 31.53
N TYR A 646 -21.47 17.77 30.36
CA TYR A 646 -22.31 16.98 29.48
C TYR A 646 -22.64 15.62 30.08
N GLU A 647 -21.68 14.93 30.71
CA GLU A 647 -21.94 13.65 31.38
C GLU A 647 -22.96 13.81 32.52
N ASP A 648 -22.80 14.80 33.40
CA ASP A 648 -23.77 15.05 34.49
C ASP A 648 -25.17 15.40 33.93
N MET A 649 -25.25 16.17 32.85
CA MET A 649 -26.53 16.48 32.20
C MET A 649 -27.19 15.23 31.58
N LEU A 650 -26.41 14.37 30.93
CA LEU A 650 -26.90 13.14 30.29
C LEU A 650 -27.36 12.10 31.33
N GLU A 651 -26.68 11.99 32.47
CA GLU A 651 -27.13 11.18 33.62
C GLU A 651 -28.50 11.62 34.14
N LEU A 652 -28.78 12.93 34.09
CA LEU A 652 -30.06 13.50 34.50
C LEU A 652 -31.19 13.30 33.46
N GLY A 653 -30.91 12.71 32.30
CA GLY A 653 -31.90 12.32 31.29
C GLY A 653 -32.35 13.42 30.33
N PHE A 654 -31.62 14.54 30.24
CA PHE A 654 -31.95 15.64 29.33
C PHE A 654 -31.47 15.39 27.89
N ILE A 655 -32.13 14.49 27.16
CA ILE A 655 -31.85 14.22 25.74
C ILE A 655 -33.11 14.51 24.92
N ASN A 656 -33.01 15.45 23.98
CA ASN A 656 -34.02 15.70 22.95
C ASN A 656 -33.41 15.45 21.56
N GLU A 657 -34.22 15.48 20.51
CA GLU A 657 -33.78 15.19 19.13
C GLU A 657 -32.71 16.18 18.62
N GLU A 658 -32.89 17.48 18.87
CA GLU A 658 -31.93 18.53 18.48
C GLU A 658 -30.58 18.39 19.19
N LEU A 659 -30.57 18.07 20.49
CA LEU A 659 -29.35 17.81 21.25
C LEU A 659 -28.71 16.49 20.82
N SER A 660 -29.50 15.45 20.54
CA SER A 660 -28.96 14.17 20.03
C SER A 660 -28.20 14.34 18.73
N ALA A 661 -28.72 15.18 17.82
CA ALA A 661 -28.02 15.56 16.60
C ALA A 661 -26.71 16.31 16.90
N ALA A 662 -26.72 17.29 17.82
CA ALA A 662 -25.52 18.04 18.19
C ALA A 662 -24.47 17.17 18.91
N PHE A 663 -24.90 16.22 19.74
CA PHE A 663 -24.02 15.29 20.44
C PHE A 663 -23.31 14.31 19.51
N SER A 664 -23.82 14.08 18.30
CA SER A 664 -23.14 13.18 17.35
C SER A 664 -21.73 13.65 17.00
N ASP A 665 -21.51 14.97 17.02
CA ASP A 665 -20.23 15.62 16.73
C ASP A 665 -19.35 15.80 17.99
N ILE A 666 -19.87 15.48 19.19
CA ILE A 666 -19.20 15.78 20.48
C ILE A 666 -18.90 14.51 21.28
N ILE A 667 -19.81 13.55 21.32
CA ILE A 667 -19.78 12.43 22.27
C ILE A 667 -18.57 11.51 22.06
N TYR A 668 -18.05 11.45 20.82
CA TYR A 668 -16.87 10.65 20.45
C TYR A 668 -15.56 11.45 20.50
N THR A 669 -15.56 12.63 21.12
CA THR A 669 -14.36 13.47 21.18
C THR A 669 -13.27 12.83 22.04
N HIS A 670 -12.08 12.74 21.46
CA HIS A 670 -10.86 12.36 22.13
C HIS A 670 -9.92 13.55 22.22
N LYS A 671 -9.24 13.67 23.35
CA LYS A 671 -8.16 14.61 23.57
C LYS A 671 -6.82 13.94 23.23
N LEU A 672 -6.12 14.55 22.29
CA LEU A 672 -4.78 14.19 21.87
C LEU A 672 -3.77 15.11 22.55
N ILE A 673 -2.82 14.54 23.27
CA ILE A 673 -1.71 15.27 23.90
C ILE A 673 -0.43 14.87 23.18
N VAL A 674 0.20 15.81 22.46
CA VAL A 674 1.41 15.59 21.66
C VAL A 674 2.61 16.17 22.39
N PHE A 675 3.61 15.35 22.71
CA PHE A 675 4.76 15.84 23.49
C PHE A 675 5.72 16.71 22.67
N ASP A 676 5.75 16.54 21.34
CA ASP A 676 6.56 17.36 20.44
C ASP A 676 5.88 18.70 20.12
N LYS A 677 6.59 19.81 20.38
CA LYS A 677 6.11 21.19 20.16
C LYS A 677 6.10 21.62 18.69
N ARG A 678 6.76 20.87 17.80
CA ARG A 678 6.89 21.22 16.38
C ARG A 678 5.64 20.87 15.56
N ILE A 679 4.81 19.97 16.09
CA ILE A 679 3.59 19.50 15.46
C ILE A 679 2.52 20.58 15.55
N VAL A 680 1.90 20.90 14.41
CA VAL A 680 0.87 21.93 14.28
C VAL A 680 -0.49 21.37 13.90
N ARG A 681 -0.54 20.18 13.30
CA ARG A 681 -1.79 19.50 12.89
C ARG A 681 -1.73 18.01 13.20
N ALA A 682 -2.89 17.43 13.50
CA ALA A 682 -3.12 15.99 13.48
C ALA A 682 -4.17 15.66 12.41
N ILE A 683 -3.95 14.60 11.65
CA ILE A 683 -4.78 14.15 10.54
C ILE A 683 -5.22 12.72 10.86
N ILE A 684 -6.53 12.52 10.97
CA ILE A 684 -7.11 11.26 11.42
C ILE A 684 -7.87 10.63 10.26
N TYR A 685 -7.36 9.48 9.82
CA TYR A 685 -8.01 8.62 8.86
C TYR A 685 -8.81 7.55 9.60
N GLN A 686 -10.07 7.37 9.23
CA GLN A 686 -10.93 6.29 9.71
C GLN A 686 -11.41 5.52 8.48
N ASN A 687 -11.26 4.19 8.47
CA ASN A 687 -11.54 3.35 7.29
C ASN A 687 -12.95 3.52 6.71
N GLU A 688 -13.93 3.80 7.59
CA GLU A 688 -15.34 3.96 7.26
C GLU A 688 -15.65 5.31 6.61
N MET A 689 -14.82 6.33 6.86
CA MET A 689 -15.05 7.70 6.41
C MET A 689 -14.30 7.99 5.11
N LYS A 690 -14.92 8.77 4.23
CA LYS A 690 -14.32 9.14 2.94
C LYS A 690 -13.22 10.19 3.08
N GLU A 691 -13.42 11.18 3.95
CA GLU A 691 -12.48 12.27 4.17
C GLU A 691 -11.86 12.19 5.57
N PRO A 692 -10.55 12.47 5.70
CA PRO A 692 -9.89 12.50 7.00
C PRO A 692 -10.27 13.76 7.79
N GLN A 693 -10.25 13.66 9.12
CA GLN A 693 -10.37 14.83 9.98
C GLN A 693 -9.01 15.51 10.13
N ILE A 694 -8.93 16.82 9.88
CA ILE A 694 -7.71 17.61 10.04
C ILE A 694 -7.93 18.59 11.19
N VAL A 695 -7.21 18.40 12.29
CA VAL A 695 -7.34 19.22 13.50
C VAL A 695 -6.04 19.94 13.85
N PRO A 696 -6.09 21.22 14.25
CA PRO A 696 -4.90 21.93 14.72
C PRO A 696 -4.48 21.45 16.11
N VAL A 697 -3.17 21.38 16.34
CA VAL A 697 -2.59 21.13 17.66
C VAL A 697 -2.20 22.47 18.27
N THR A 698 -2.93 22.88 19.32
CA THR A 698 -2.70 24.12 20.06
C THR A 698 -2.30 23.78 21.50
N ASP A 699 -1.21 24.37 22.00
CA ASP A 699 -0.67 24.07 23.33
C ASP A 699 -0.50 22.57 23.58
N GLN A 700 0.07 21.87 22.58
CA GLN A 700 0.28 20.42 22.58
C GLN A 700 -1.00 19.57 22.67
N CYS A 701 -2.18 20.18 22.55
CA CYS A 701 -3.46 19.50 22.64
C CYS A 701 -4.27 19.64 21.35
N ALA A 702 -4.97 18.59 20.95
CA ALA A 702 -5.98 18.63 19.90
C ALA A 702 -7.21 17.81 20.32
N TYR A 703 -8.37 18.17 19.77
CA TYR A 703 -9.64 17.49 20.02
C TYR A 703 -10.21 17.03 18.68
N PHE A 704 -10.60 15.76 18.58
CA PHE A 704 -11.15 15.18 17.35
C PHE A 704 -12.11 14.03 17.66
N GLU A 705 -12.98 13.70 16.71
CA GLU A 705 -13.96 12.62 16.86
C GLU A 705 -13.35 11.28 16.45
N LEU A 706 -13.37 10.30 17.36
CA LEU A 706 -12.93 8.94 17.08
C LEU A 706 -14.01 7.94 17.48
N PHE A 707 -14.65 7.36 16.46
CA PHE A 707 -15.74 6.39 16.62
C PHE A 707 -15.43 5.05 15.95
N SER A 708 -14.43 4.98 15.06
CA SER A 708 -13.95 3.74 14.44
C SER A 708 -12.99 2.91 15.32
N ASN A 709 -12.82 1.62 14.99
CA ASN A 709 -11.71 0.78 15.46
C ASN A 709 -10.49 0.87 14.54
N ASP A 710 -10.71 1.05 13.24
CA ASP A 710 -9.68 1.03 12.20
C ASP A 710 -9.31 2.48 11.83
N TYR A 711 -8.33 3.03 12.55
CA TYR A 711 -7.89 4.40 12.36
C TYR A 711 -6.37 4.56 12.36
N VAL A 712 -5.91 5.64 11.73
CA VAL A 712 -4.52 6.08 11.74
C VAL A 712 -4.47 7.57 12.08
N ILE A 713 -3.60 7.93 13.03
CA ILE A 713 -3.31 9.33 13.38
C ILE A 713 -1.96 9.69 12.77
N LEU A 714 -1.96 10.68 11.89
CA LEU A 714 -0.75 11.27 11.32
C LEU A 714 -0.56 12.64 11.95
N PHE A 715 0.68 12.99 12.24
CA PHE A 715 1.05 14.31 12.75
C PHE A 715 1.72 15.09 11.64
N GLU A 716 1.46 16.38 11.56
CA GLU A 716 2.10 17.25 10.58
C GLU A 716 2.77 18.44 11.27
N ASP A 717 4.02 18.70 10.90
CA ASP A 717 4.78 19.83 11.42
C ASP A 717 4.50 21.13 10.64
N SER A 718 5.05 22.24 11.14
CA SER A 718 4.97 23.56 10.49
C SER A 718 5.51 23.62 9.05
N ARG A 719 6.27 22.61 8.61
CA ARG A 719 6.88 22.53 7.27
C ARG A 719 6.06 21.67 6.31
N GLY A 720 5.06 20.95 6.82
CA GLY A 720 4.22 20.04 6.05
C GLY A 720 4.76 18.61 5.95
N TYR A 721 5.75 18.23 6.77
CA TYR A 721 6.17 16.83 6.87
C TYR A 721 5.21 16.08 7.78
N ARG A 722 4.85 14.86 7.36
CA ARG A 722 3.96 13.98 8.13
C ARG A 722 4.76 12.95 8.90
N TYR A 723 4.23 12.54 10.04
CA TYR A 723 4.82 11.57 10.98
C TYR A 723 3.73 10.63 11.48
N VAL A 724 4.08 9.40 11.87
CA VAL A 724 3.12 8.45 12.48
C VAL A 724 3.59 7.97 13.84
N LYS A 725 4.39 6.90 13.87
CA LYS A 725 4.84 6.25 15.11
C LYS A 725 6.03 6.94 15.78
N SER A 726 6.73 7.79 15.06
CA SER A 726 7.89 8.52 15.56
C SER A 726 7.53 9.59 16.61
N ILE A 727 6.27 10.03 16.64
CA ILE A 727 5.77 11.03 17.59
C ILE A 727 5.13 10.35 18.78
N SER A 728 5.62 10.67 19.97
CA SER A 728 5.00 10.23 21.22
C SER A 728 3.77 11.10 21.53
N TYR A 729 2.64 10.45 21.79
CA TYR A 729 1.40 11.12 22.17
C TYR A 729 0.62 10.30 23.21
N ARG A 730 -0.32 10.96 23.88
CA ARG A 730 -1.32 10.34 24.75
C ARG A 730 -2.71 10.65 24.22
N LEU A 731 -3.54 9.64 24.09
CA LEU A 731 -4.95 9.77 23.70
C LEU A 731 -5.84 9.54 24.93
N GLN A 732 -6.77 10.45 25.19
CA GLN A 732 -7.72 10.36 26.30
C GLN A 732 -9.15 10.54 25.78
N ARG A 733 -10.03 9.57 26.08
CA ARG A 733 -11.46 9.68 25.81
C ARG A 733 -12.09 10.65 26.81
N LEU A 734 -12.87 11.63 26.31
CA LEU A 734 -13.50 12.65 27.17
C LEU A 734 -14.86 12.24 27.74
N MET A 735 -15.64 11.46 26.98
CA MET A 735 -16.99 11.04 27.38
C MET A 735 -17.21 9.54 27.14
N ASP A 736 -18.07 8.94 27.95
CA ASP A 736 -18.47 7.54 27.78
C ASP A 736 -19.71 7.39 26.87
N ALA A 737 -19.48 7.42 25.56
CA ALA A 737 -20.54 7.37 24.54
C ALA A 737 -21.43 6.11 24.61
N GLU A 738 -20.86 4.96 25.03
CA GLU A 738 -21.54 3.66 25.04
C GLU A 738 -22.78 3.65 25.95
N LYS A 739 -22.77 4.41 27.04
CA LYS A 739 -23.90 4.51 27.98
C LYS A 739 -25.15 5.16 27.37
N TYR A 740 -24.98 5.98 26.34
CA TYR A 740 -26.05 6.84 25.80
C TYR A 740 -26.40 6.51 24.35
N LEU A 741 -25.62 5.62 23.72
CA LEU A 741 -25.70 5.25 22.31
C LEU A 741 -27.12 4.83 21.86
N ASP A 742 -27.77 3.93 22.61
CA ASP A 742 -29.12 3.44 22.28
C ASP A 742 -30.18 4.56 22.24
N ARG A 743 -30.10 5.49 23.20
CA ARG A 743 -31.02 6.64 23.28
C ARG A 743 -30.76 7.61 22.14
N CYS A 744 -29.49 7.90 21.84
CA CYS A 744 -29.10 8.80 20.75
C CYS A 744 -29.49 8.25 19.38
N ILE A 745 -29.30 6.95 19.13
CA ILE A 745 -29.71 6.27 17.88
C ILE A 745 -31.23 6.29 17.72
N SER A 746 -31.98 6.09 18.81
CA SER A 746 -33.45 6.09 18.74
C SER A 746 -34.04 7.44 18.32
N LEU A 747 -33.35 8.54 18.62
CA LEU A 747 -33.77 9.92 18.33
C LEU A 747 -33.23 10.42 16.99
N SER A 748 -31.98 10.10 16.64
CA SER A 748 -31.32 10.57 15.42
C SER A 748 -30.51 9.45 14.75
N PRO A 749 -31.16 8.54 13.99
CA PRO A 749 -30.53 7.36 13.39
C PRO A 749 -29.74 7.65 12.10
N ASP A 750 -29.82 8.86 11.57
CA ASP A 750 -29.24 9.27 10.29
C ASP A 750 -27.77 9.73 10.37
N ARG A 751 -27.22 9.86 11.59
CA ARG A 751 -25.89 10.43 11.82
C ARG A 751 -24.76 9.40 11.60
N PRO A 752 -23.75 9.69 10.76
CA PRO A 752 -22.66 8.76 10.46
C PRO A 752 -21.89 8.25 11.68
N GLN A 753 -21.63 9.12 12.67
CA GLN A 753 -20.86 8.76 13.87
C GLN A 753 -21.54 7.66 14.68
N TYR A 754 -22.86 7.75 14.86
CA TYR A 754 -23.64 6.73 15.57
C TYR A 754 -23.68 5.41 14.81
N ILE A 755 -23.83 5.45 13.49
CA ILE A 755 -23.87 4.26 12.63
C ILE A 755 -22.56 3.48 12.72
N VAL A 756 -21.41 4.16 12.59
CA VAL A 756 -20.10 3.51 12.65
C VAL A 756 -19.84 2.94 14.04
N SER A 757 -20.16 3.69 15.10
CA SER A 757 -19.98 3.19 16.46
C SER A 757 -20.87 1.99 16.78
N HIS A 758 -22.11 1.97 16.27
CA HIS A 758 -23.02 0.83 16.46
C HIS A 758 -22.54 -0.42 15.75
N PHE A 759 -22.03 -0.28 14.52
CA PHE A 759 -21.52 -1.41 13.73
C PHE A 759 -20.04 -1.72 13.95
N LYS A 760 -19.39 -1.06 14.91
CA LYS A 760 -17.96 -1.17 15.22
C LYS A 760 -17.49 -2.60 15.52
N ASN A 761 -18.38 -3.42 16.09
CA ASN A 761 -18.09 -4.82 16.45
C ASN A 761 -18.75 -5.84 15.51
N VAL A 762 -19.48 -5.39 14.49
CA VAL A 762 -20.14 -6.27 13.53
C VAL A 762 -19.11 -6.81 12.54
N ARG A 763 -18.84 -8.10 12.64
CA ARG A 763 -17.89 -8.79 11.75
C ARG A 763 -18.61 -9.48 10.60
N ASP A 764 -19.81 -10.00 10.86
CA ASP A 764 -20.59 -10.72 9.85
C ASP A 764 -22.08 -10.37 9.90
N TYR A 765 -22.82 -10.79 8.87
CA TYR A 765 -24.26 -10.53 8.76
C TYR A 765 -25.09 -11.11 9.91
N SER A 766 -24.58 -12.13 10.61
CA SER A 766 -25.25 -12.76 11.75
C SER A 766 -25.35 -11.86 12.98
N ASP A 767 -24.51 -10.83 13.06
CA ASP A 767 -24.45 -9.95 14.22
C ASP A 767 -25.54 -8.86 14.18
N PHE A 768 -26.26 -8.73 13.05
CA PHE A 768 -27.35 -7.77 12.91
C PHE A 768 -28.63 -8.19 13.62
N THR A 769 -29.34 -7.19 14.13
CA THR A 769 -30.62 -7.30 14.80
C THR A 769 -31.74 -6.60 14.02
N LYS A 770 -33.00 -6.88 14.38
CA LYS A 770 -34.16 -6.27 13.73
C LYS A 770 -34.20 -4.74 13.88
N ASP A 771 -33.63 -4.20 14.96
CA ASP A 771 -33.61 -2.75 15.21
C ASP A 771 -32.65 -2.01 14.25
N ASP A 772 -31.68 -2.72 13.67
CA ASP A 772 -30.67 -2.16 12.74
C ASP A 772 -31.24 -1.80 11.37
N LEU A 773 -32.44 -2.29 11.03
CA LEU A 773 -33.12 -1.99 9.75
C LEU A 773 -33.26 -0.48 9.51
N LYS A 774 -33.40 0.32 10.57
CA LYS A 774 -33.49 1.78 10.48
C LYS A 774 -32.18 2.43 10.04
N LEU A 775 -31.04 1.81 10.35
CA LEU A 775 -29.69 2.32 10.08
C LEU A 775 -29.20 1.93 8.68
N PHE A 776 -29.79 0.91 8.05
CA PHE A 776 -29.36 0.43 6.74
C PHE A 776 -29.53 1.47 5.64
N LYS A 777 -30.67 2.17 5.57
CA LYS A 777 -30.87 3.23 4.55
C LYS A 777 -29.79 4.33 4.64
N PRO A 778 -29.53 4.94 5.80
CA PRO A 778 -28.45 5.91 5.96
C PRO A 778 -27.06 5.43 5.48
N VAL A 779 -26.68 4.17 5.70
CA VAL A 779 -25.38 3.62 5.28
C VAL A 779 -25.17 3.73 3.76
N PHE A 780 -26.19 3.42 2.97
CA PHE A 780 -26.08 3.44 1.51
C PHE A 780 -26.13 4.85 0.92
N TYR A 781 -27.00 5.71 1.45
CA TYR A 781 -27.27 7.03 0.86
C TYR A 781 -26.37 8.15 1.40
N SER A 782 -25.70 7.97 2.54
CA SER A 782 -24.79 8.98 3.08
C SER A 782 -23.54 9.14 2.22
N GLU A 783 -23.21 10.37 1.83
CA GLU A 783 -21.99 10.68 1.05
C GLU A 783 -20.70 10.66 1.90
N SER A 784 -20.82 10.68 3.23
CA SER A 784 -19.68 10.74 4.16
C SER A 784 -18.88 9.44 4.24
N PHE A 785 -19.50 8.30 3.91
CA PHE A 785 -18.86 6.98 4.00
C PHE A 785 -17.96 6.67 2.81
N SER A 786 -16.86 5.96 3.06
CA SER A 786 -15.95 5.48 2.02
C SER A 786 -16.62 4.44 1.12
N ASP A 787 -16.27 4.43 -0.16
CA ASP A 787 -16.84 3.47 -1.12
C ASP A 787 -16.50 2.01 -0.74
N SER A 788 -15.32 1.79 -0.16
CA SER A 788 -14.94 0.48 0.40
C SER A 788 -15.83 0.06 1.55
N TYR A 789 -16.18 0.97 2.47
CA TYR A 789 -17.05 0.65 3.58
C TYR A 789 -18.49 0.35 3.12
N LYS A 790 -19.02 1.15 2.18
CA LYS A 790 -20.32 0.90 1.55
C LYS A 790 -20.36 -0.44 0.82
N ALA A 791 -19.28 -0.82 0.14
CA ALA A 791 -19.17 -2.10 -0.55
C ALA A 791 -19.24 -3.29 0.44
N VAL A 792 -18.47 -3.22 1.54
CA VAL A 792 -18.44 -4.27 2.57
C VAL A 792 -19.76 -4.35 3.33
N MET A 793 -20.25 -3.23 3.85
CA MET A 793 -21.51 -3.20 4.60
C MET A 793 -22.70 -3.49 3.70
N GLY A 794 -22.68 -3.03 2.44
CA GLY A 794 -23.76 -3.27 1.50
C GLY A 794 -23.96 -4.75 1.21
N TYR A 795 -22.85 -5.50 1.03
CA TYR A 795 -22.90 -6.96 0.93
C TYR A 795 -23.49 -7.62 2.19
N ARG A 796 -23.05 -7.21 3.39
CA ARG A 796 -23.53 -7.78 4.67
C ARG A 796 -25.01 -7.49 4.91
N ILE A 797 -25.44 -6.26 4.68
CA ILE A 797 -26.83 -5.81 4.84
C ILE A 797 -27.74 -6.57 3.89
N LEU A 798 -27.35 -6.69 2.61
CA LEU A 798 -28.15 -7.40 1.61
C LEU A 798 -28.29 -8.89 1.95
N LYS A 799 -27.21 -9.53 2.42
CA LYS A 799 -27.25 -10.92 2.88
C LYS A 799 -28.21 -11.12 4.05
N TYR A 800 -28.22 -10.20 5.03
CA TYR A 800 -29.17 -10.23 6.14
C TYR A 800 -30.62 -10.03 5.68
N CYS A 801 -30.88 -9.02 4.85
CA CYS A 801 -32.22 -8.75 4.33
C CYS A 801 -32.79 -9.94 3.54
N GLN A 802 -31.95 -10.65 2.79
CA GLN A 802 -32.36 -11.83 2.03
C GLN A 802 -32.70 -13.04 2.91
N LEU A 803 -32.00 -13.25 4.04
CA LEU A 803 -32.27 -14.36 4.95
C LEU A 803 -33.53 -14.18 5.80
N HIS A 804 -33.97 -12.94 5.98
CA HIS A 804 -35.14 -12.57 6.79
C HIS A 804 -36.33 -12.06 5.96
N ASP A 805 -36.33 -12.28 4.64
CA ASP A 805 -37.40 -11.93 3.70
C ASP A 805 -37.79 -10.43 3.66
N TYR A 806 -36.82 -9.53 3.81
CA TYR A 806 -37.04 -8.07 3.70
C TYR A 806 -36.89 -7.57 2.24
N GLU A 807 -37.72 -8.08 1.32
CA GLU A 807 -37.59 -7.83 -0.14
C GLU A 807 -37.66 -6.35 -0.55
N ASP A 808 -38.44 -5.53 0.16
CA ASP A 808 -38.62 -4.09 -0.14
C ASP A 808 -37.32 -3.29 -0.10
N TYR A 809 -36.33 -3.75 0.67
CA TYR A 809 -35.03 -3.11 0.82
C TYR A 809 -34.00 -3.62 -0.20
N VAL A 810 -34.13 -4.87 -0.63
CA VAL A 810 -33.12 -5.57 -1.46
C VAL A 810 -33.03 -4.98 -2.87
N ARG A 811 -34.17 -4.76 -3.54
CA ARG A 811 -34.19 -4.28 -4.93
C ARG A 811 -33.58 -2.88 -5.12
N PRO A 812 -33.95 -1.84 -4.32
CA PRO A 812 -33.34 -0.52 -4.46
C PRO A 812 -31.82 -0.52 -4.21
N PHE A 813 -31.35 -1.27 -3.21
CA PHE A 813 -29.92 -1.36 -2.90
C PHE A 813 -29.12 -2.09 -3.99
N LEU A 814 -29.65 -3.17 -4.57
CA LEU A 814 -29.01 -3.86 -5.70
C LEU A 814 -28.88 -2.96 -6.94
N GLN A 815 -29.79 -2.01 -7.13
CA GLN A 815 -29.72 -1.07 -8.24
C GLN A 815 -28.65 0.02 -8.03
N SER A 816 -28.44 0.49 -6.80
CA SER A 816 -27.50 1.58 -6.48
C SER A 816 -26.03 1.16 -6.28
N ILE A 817 -25.75 -0.13 -6.06
CA ILE A 817 -24.38 -0.62 -5.82
C ILE A 817 -23.50 -0.50 -7.07
N ASN A 818 -22.29 0.01 -6.86
CA ASN A 818 -21.19 -0.08 -7.82
C ASN A 818 -20.47 -1.43 -7.67
N PHE A 819 -20.46 -2.24 -8.72
CA PHE A 819 -19.87 -3.58 -8.70
C PHE A 819 -18.33 -3.56 -8.83
N ASP A 820 -17.75 -2.46 -9.28
CA ASP A 820 -16.29 -2.31 -9.43
C ASP A 820 -15.57 -2.28 -8.09
N THR A 821 -16.18 -1.68 -7.07
CA THR A 821 -15.60 -1.53 -5.72
C THR A 821 -15.73 -2.78 -4.85
N LEU A 822 -16.49 -3.78 -5.30
CA LEU A 822 -16.72 -5.01 -4.54
C LEU A 822 -15.54 -5.99 -4.68
N GLN A 823 -15.22 -6.68 -3.59
CA GLN A 823 -14.38 -7.86 -3.63
C GLN A 823 -15.04 -9.00 -4.41
N LYS A 824 -14.24 -9.92 -4.96
CA LYS A 824 -14.67 -11.03 -5.82
C LYS A 824 -15.83 -11.85 -5.22
N ASP A 825 -15.72 -12.27 -3.96
CA ASP A 825 -16.73 -13.12 -3.32
C ASP A 825 -18.04 -12.37 -3.07
N ALA A 826 -17.95 -11.12 -2.64
CA ALA A 826 -19.11 -10.25 -2.50
C ALA A 826 -19.79 -9.99 -3.85
N ARG A 827 -18.99 -9.75 -4.91
CA ARG A 827 -19.48 -9.57 -6.28
C ARG A 827 -20.21 -10.81 -6.78
N LYS A 828 -19.62 -11.99 -6.62
CA LYS A 828 -20.21 -13.29 -6.98
C LYS A 828 -21.59 -13.47 -6.33
N TYR A 829 -21.66 -13.27 -5.01
CA TYR A 829 -22.91 -13.39 -4.26
C TYR A 829 -23.97 -12.38 -4.70
N LEU A 830 -23.59 -11.12 -4.94
CA LEU A 830 -24.53 -10.08 -5.36
C LEU A 830 -25.04 -10.28 -6.79
N ILE A 831 -24.20 -10.81 -7.70
CA ILE A 831 -24.66 -11.20 -9.05
C ILE A 831 -25.68 -12.35 -8.96
N ASP A 832 -25.45 -13.36 -8.11
CA ASP A 832 -26.42 -14.43 -7.86
C ASP A 832 -27.73 -13.89 -7.24
N MET A 833 -27.63 -12.88 -6.39
CA MET A 833 -28.79 -12.20 -5.80
C MET A 833 -29.61 -11.43 -6.84
N LEU A 834 -28.98 -10.80 -7.84
CA LEU A 834 -29.68 -10.16 -8.97
C LEU A 834 -30.56 -11.17 -9.72
N VAL A 835 -30.04 -12.37 -9.98
CA VAL A 835 -30.80 -13.44 -10.65
C VAL A 835 -31.97 -13.89 -9.79
N SER A 836 -31.74 -14.07 -8.48
CA SER A 836 -32.78 -14.50 -7.53
C SER A 836 -33.92 -13.49 -7.41
N ASN A 837 -33.62 -12.19 -7.50
CA ASN A 837 -34.58 -11.08 -7.43
C ASN A 837 -35.24 -10.72 -8.78
N ARG A 838 -34.99 -11.51 -9.83
CA ARG A 838 -35.51 -11.35 -11.20
C ARG A 838 -35.02 -10.10 -11.94
N LEU A 839 -33.85 -9.57 -11.56
CA LEU A 839 -33.18 -8.45 -12.24
C LEU A 839 -32.23 -9.01 -13.32
N TYR A 840 -32.79 -9.72 -14.30
CA TYR A 840 -32.01 -10.51 -15.26
C TYR A 840 -31.16 -9.67 -16.21
N GLU A 841 -31.64 -8.51 -16.67
CA GLU A 841 -30.86 -7.63 -17.57
C GLU A 841 -29.56 -7.18 -16.91
N LYS A 842 -29.63 -6.63 -15.69
CA LYS A 842 -28.43 -6.22 -14.94
C LYS A 842 -27.52 -7.41 -14.62
N ALA A 843 -28.07 -8.58 -14.31
CA ALA A 843 -27.27 -9.79 -14.07
C ALA A 843 -26.53 -10.24 -15.35
N TYR A 844 -27.16 -10.11 -16.52
CA TYR A 844 -26.58 -10.42 -17.81
C TYR A 844 -25.42 -9.47 -18.15
N ASP A 845 -25.61 -8.16 -17.98
CA ASP A 845 -24.56 -7.15 -18.18
C ASP A 845 -23.33 -7.42 -17.28
N MET A 846 -23.56 -7.72 -15.99
CA MET A 846 -22.48 -8.04 -15.05
C MET A 846 -21.76 -9.34 -15.40
N ALA A 847 -22.46 -10.35 -15.92
CA ALA A 847 -21.86 -11.60 -16.38
C ALA A 847 -21.04 -11.41 -17.66
N MET A 848 -21.47 -10.52 -18.55
CA MET A 848 -20.72 -10.15 -19.75
C MET A 848 -19.45 -9.37 -19.39
N GLU A 849 -19.53 -8.49 -18.39
CA GLU A 849 -18.41 -7.64 -17.98
C GLU A 849 -17.37 -8.35 -17.11
N TYR A 850 -17.79 -9.11 -16.10
CA TYR A 850 -16.88 -9.80 -15.16
C TYR A 850 -16.70 -11.29 -15.43
N GLY A 851 -17.40 -11.83 -16.43
CA GLY A 851 -17.33 -13.23 -16.86
C GLY A 851 -18.37 -14.16 -16.22
N ILE A 852 -18.74 -15.20 -16.97
CA ILE A 852 -19.78 -16.18 -16.61
C ILE A 852 -19.41 -17.00 -15.35
N ASP A 853 -18.13 -17.11 -15.03
CA ASP A 853 -17.62 -17.85 -13.85
C ASP A 853 -18.05 -17.22 -12.52
N MET A 854 -18.51 -15.97 -12.54
CA MET A 854 -19.06 -15.27 -11.37
C MET A 854 -20.49 -15.69 -11.02
N LEU A 855 -21.14 -16.52 -11.83
CA LEU A 855 -22.48 -17.03 -11.55
C LEU A 855 -22.40 -18.42 -10.91
N ALA A 856 -23.21 -18.68 -9.89
CA ALA A 856 -23.44 -20.04 -9.42
C ALA A 856 -24.16 -20.89 -10.48
N ALA A 857 -23.98 -22.22 -10.40
CA ALA A 857 -24.54 -23.16 -11.37
C ALA A 857 -26.07 -23.01 -11.57
N ALA A 858 -26.82 -22.79 -10.49
CA ALA A 858 -28.27 -22.57 -10.59
C ALA A 858 -28.61 -21.23 -11.28
N SER A 859 -27.88 -20.16 -10.93
CA SER A 859 -28.06 -18.84 -11.51
C SER A 859 -27.76 -18.82 -13.00
N LYS A 860 -26.75 -19.56 -13.47
CA LYS A 860 -26.44 -19.72 -14.90
C LYS A 860 -27.64 -20.24 -15.69
N VAL A 861 -28.30 -21.29 -15.20
CA VAL A 861 -29.47 -21.88 -15.85
C VAL A 861 -30.64 -20.91 -15.87
N VAL A 862 -30.97 -20.29 -14.73
CA VAL A 862 -32.09 -19.36 -14.62
C VAL A 862 -31.88 -18.13 -15.50
N LEU A 863 -30.67 -17.57 -15.49
CA LEU A 863 -30.32 -16.42 -16.33
C LEU A 863 -30.40 -16.80 -17.82
N CYS A 864 -29.84 -17.94 -18.21
CA CYS A 864 -29.88 -18.43 -19.58
C CYS A 864 -31.32 -18.66 -20.06
N GLU A 865 -32.17 -19.31 -19.25
CA GLU A 865 -33.55 -19.61 -19.63
C GLU A 865 -34.39 -18.34 -19.80
N ASN A 866 -34.23 -17.36 -18.91
CA ASN A 866 -34.95 -16.09 -19.02
C ASN A 866 -34.41 -15.23 -20.17
N ALA A 867 -33.10 -15.21 -20.40
CA ALA A 867 -32.50 -14.52 -21.54
C ALA A 867 -33.04 -15.11 -22.87
N LEU A 868 -33.08 -16.44 -23.01
CA LEU A 868 -33.63 -17.13 -24.19
C LEU A 868 -35.13 -16.86 -24.42
N LYS A 869 -35.90 -16.56 -23.36
CA LYS A 869 -37.33 -16.23 -23.44
C LYS A 869 -37.59 -14.79 -23.92
N VAL A 870 -36.69 -13.86 -23.58
CA VAL A 870 -36.86 -12.41 -23.84
C VAL A 870 -36.15 -12.01 -25.14
N GLN A 871 -34.96 -12.55 -25.36
CA GLN A 871 -34.06 -12.23 -26.46
C GLN A 871 -33.70 -13.52 -27.19
N HIS A 872 -34.34 -13.78 -28.34
CA HIS A 872 -33.91 -14.80 -29.30
C HIS A 872 -32.66 -14.31 -30.05
N VAL A 873 -31.60 -14.00 -29.31
CA VAL A 873 -30.36 -13.44 -29.85
C VAL A 873 -29.35 -14.58 -29.99
N ASP A 874 -28.97 -14.86 -31.23
CA ASP A 874 -27.85 -15.72 -31.58
C ASP A 874 -26.54 -14.91 -31.47
N ASP A 875 -26.09 -14.66 -30.25
CA ASP A 875 -24.80 -14.03 -29.94
C ASP A 875 -23.85 -15.04 -29.29
N ASP A 876 -22.54 -14.91 -29.53
CA ASP A 876 -21.50 -15.82 -29.05
C ASP A 876 -21.52 -15.91 -27.51
N PHE A 877 -21.81 -14.81 -26.82
CA PHE A 877 -21.93 -14.81 -25.36
C PHE A 877 -23.12 -15.66 -24.86
N MET A 878 -24.26 -15.65 -25.56
CA MET A 878 -25.42 -16.49 -25.20
C MET A 878 -25.10 -17.98 -25.34
N VAL A 879 -24.39 -18.34 -26.40
CA VAL A 879 -23.90 -19.72 -26.62
C VAL A 879 -22.91 -20.11 -25.51
N GLN A 880 -21.99 -19.21 -25.14
CA GLN A 880 -21.04 -19.43 -24.03
C GLN A 880 -21.74 -19.57 -22.66
N LEU A 881 -22.78 -18.77 -22.40
CA LEU A 881 -23.58 -18.87 -21.17
C LEU A 881 -24.32 -20.21 -21.10
N ALA A 882 -24.96 -20.61 -22.21
CA ALA A 882 -25.69 -21.87 -22.32
C ALA A 882 -24.77 -23.09 -22.13
N ILE A 883 -23.60 -23.11 -22.78
CA ILE A 883 -22.66 -24.23 -22.63
C ILE A 883 -22.02 -24.24 -21.24
N SER A 884 -21.75 -23.07 -20.65
CA SER A 884 -21.26 -22.98 -19.27
C SER A 884 -22.29 -23.51 -18.28
N ALA A 885 -23.58 -23.22 -18.47
CA ALA A 885 -24.66 -23.80 -17.68
C ALA A 885 -24.70 -25.33 -17.84
N PHE A 886 -24.66 -25.83 -19.08
CA PHE A 886 -24.65 -27.26 -19.40
C PHE A 886 -23.51 -28.02 -18.70
N LYS A 887 -22.28 -27.47 -18.74
CA LYS A 887 -21.09 -28.06 -18.09
C LYS A 887 -21.22 -28.20 -16.57
N THR A 888 -22.11 -27.46 -15.92
CA THR A 888 -22.38 -27.63 -14.47
C THR A 888 -23.26 -28.85 -14.15
N GLY A 889 -23.78 -29.54 -15.16
CA GLY A 889 -24.70 -30.67 -15.01
C GLY A 889 -26.15 -30.27 -14.73
N LYS A 890 -26.46 -28.96 -14.66
CA LYS A 890 -27.81 -28.41 -14.51
C LYS A 890 -28.21 -27.71 -15.80
N TYR A 891 -29.32 -28.12 -16.40
CA TYR A 891 -29.84 -27.56 -17.65
C TYR A 891 -31.33 -27.83 -17.79
N SER A 892 -32.02 -27.05 -18.61
CA SER A 892 -33.44 -27.22 -18.94
C SER A 892 -33.64 -27.56 -20.42
N ASP A 893 -34.83 -28.05 -20.78
CA ASP A 893 -35.18 -28.42 -22.15
C ASP A 893 -34.94 -27.28 -23.16
N LEU A 894 -35.18 -26.03 -22.75
CA LEU A 894 -34.98 -24.85 -23.58
C LEU A 894 -33.49 -24.63 -23.87
N VAL A 895 -32.63 -24.77 -22.85
CA VAL A 895 -31.17 -24.61 -22.98
C VAL A 895 -30.59 -25.72 -23.87
N LEU A 896 -31.04 -26.97 -23.68
CA LEU A 896 -30.61 -28.09 -24.53
C LEU A 896 -31.02 -27.89 -25.99
N LYS A 897 -32.28 -27.51 -26.25
CA LYS A 897 -32.75 -27.24 -27.62
C LYS A 897 -31.91 -26.17 -28.30
N TYR A 898 -31.63 -25.06 -27.59
CA TYR A 898 -30.79 -23.98 -28.11
C TYR A 898 -29.36 -24.44 -28.43
N LEU A 899 -28.71 -25.17 -27.52
CA LEU A 899 -27.37 -25.72 -27.75
C LEU A 899 -27.34 -26.70 -28.94
N CYS A 900 -28.35 -27.57 -29.04
CA CYS A 900 -28.50 -28.52 -30.14
C CYS A 900 -28.64 -27.86 -31.52
N GLU A 901 -29.06 -26.59 -31.58
CA GLU A 901 -29.18 -25.82 -32.82
C GLU A 901 -27.96 -24.94 -33.10
N ASN A 902 -27.38 -24.32 -32.06
CA ASN A 902 -26.42 -23.21 -32.22
C ASN A 902 -24.99 -23.51 -31.76
N TYR A 903 -24.77 -24.47 -30.84
CA TYR A 903 -23.42 -24.69 -30.26
C TYR A 903 -22.48 -25.42 -31.22
N THR A 904 -21.31 -24.84 -31.52
CA THR A 904 -20.22 -25.50 -32.26
C THR A 904 -19.00 -25.59 -31.36
N GLY A 905 -18.31 -26.74 -31.35
CA GLY A 905 -17.24 -26.98 -30.38
C GLY A 905 -16.51 -28.32 -30.55
N PRO A 906 -15.73 -28.71 -29.53
CA PRO A 906 -15.01 -29.99 -29.49
C PRO A 906 -15.93 -31.20 -29.68
N THR A 907 -15.43 -32.28 -30.30
CA THR A 907 -16.28 -33.42 -30.66
C THR A 907 -16.86 -34.11 -29.41
N ASP A 908 -16.01 -34.30 -28.39
CA ASP A 908 -16.42 -34.90 -27.12
C ASP A 908 -17.52 -34.09 -26.41
N GLU A 909 -17.48 -32.76 -26.50
CA GLU A 909 -18.52 -31.91 -25.90
C GLU A 909 -19.84 -32.00 -26.65
N LEU A 910 -19.81 -32.11 -27.99
CA LEU A 910 -21.01 -32.33 -28.80
C LEU A 910 -21.63 -33.71 -28.54
N ILE A 911 -20.81 -34.76 -28.37
CA ILE A 911 -21.29 -36.11 -28.00
C ILE A 911 -21.93 -36.09 -26.60
N ASN A 912 -21.32 -35.40 -25.64
CA ASN A 912 -21.90 -35.23 -24.31
C ASN A 912 -23.25 -34.48 -24.35
N LEU A 913 -23.35 -33.44 -25.20
CA LEU A 913 -24.60 -32.74 -25.45
C LEU A 913 -25.67 -33.66 -26.06
N TRP A 914 -25.28 -34.53 -26.99
CA TRP A 914 -26.18 -35.51 -27.61
C TRP A 914 -26.74 -36.49 -26.58
N HIS A 915 -25.88 -37.09 -25.75
CA HIS A 915 -26.34 -38.00 -24.69
C HIS A 915 -27.26 -37.32 -23.67
N ALA A 916 -27.04 -36.03 -23.40
CA ALA A 916 -27.94 -35.27 -22.53
C ALA A 916 -29.28 -34.97 -23.22
N ALA A 917 -29.26 -34.61 -24.51
CA ALA A 917 -30.47 -34.37 -25.29
C ALA A 917 -31.34 -35.63 -25.43
N ASP A 918 -30.71 -36.78 -25.67
CA ASP A 918 -31.38 -38.09 -25.78
C ASP A 918 -32.13 -38.47 -24.48
N LYS A 919 -31.49 -38.28 -23.32
CA LYS A 919 -32.13 -38.47 -22.00
C LYS A 919 -33.39 -37.63 -21.80
N PHE A 920 -33.46 -36.45 -22.43
CA PHE A 920 -34.61 -35.55 -22.40
C PHE A 920 -35.56 -35.76 -23.60
N SER A 921 -35.32 -36.78 -24.43
CA SER A 921 -36.07 -37.05 -25.67
C SER A 921 -36.09 -35.86 -26.64
N ILE A 922 -35.04 -35.05 -26.61
CA ILE A 922 -34.82 -33.93 -27.53
C ILE A 922 -34.01 -34.46 -28.72
N SER A 923 -34.63 -34.47 -29.90
CA SER A 923 -33.97 -34.87 -31.14
C SER A 923 -33.53 -33.66 -31.95
N SER A 924 -32.27 -33.66 -32.42
CA SER A 924 -31.75 -32.61 -33.31
C SER A 924 -30.92 -33.22 -34.44
N MET A 925 -31.52 -33.24 -35.63
CA MET A 925 -30.83 -33.67 -36.86
C MET A 925 -29.60 -32.82 -37.17
N LYS A 926 -29.61 -31.53 -36.80
CA LYS A 926 -28.46 -30.63 -36.97
C LYS A 926 -27.30 -31.00 -36.04
N LEU A 927 -27.58 -31.43 -34.81
CA LEU A 927 -26.53 -31.88 -33.89
C LEU A 927 -25.92 -33.19 -34.39
N ASP A 928 -26.79 -34.15 -34.76
CA ASP A 928 -26.38 -35.43 -35.34
C ASP A 928 -25.47 -35.21 -36.56
N GLU A 929 -25.87 -34.36 -37.52
CA GLU A 929 -25.09 -34.07 -38.73
C GLU A 929 -23.74 -33.40 -38.39
N ARG A 930 -23.70 -32.44 -37.45
CA ARG A 930 -22.45 -31.77 -37.05
C ARG A 930 -21.44 -32.73 -36.40
N ILE A 931 -21.91 -33.61 -35.51
CA ILE A 931 -21.06 -34.62 -34.87
C ILE A 931 -20.49 -35.57 -35.93
N LEU A 932 -21.33 -36.03 -36.87
CA LEU A 932 -20.91 -36.93 -37.94
C LEU A 932 -19.95 -36.24 -38.93
N GLU A 933 -20.24 -35.01 -39.36
CA GLU A 933 -19.36 -34.24 -40.25
C GLU A 933 -17.97 -34.05 -39.62
N GLN A 934 -17.92 -33.67 -38.34
CA GLN A 934 -16.68 -33.47 -37.60
C GLN A 934 -15.95 -34.79 -37.35
N GLY A 935 -16.66 -35.83 -36.89
CA GLY A 935 -16.09 -37.15 -36.61
C GLY A 935 -15.53 -37.86 -37.85
N ILE A 936 -16.22 -37.75 -39.00
CA ILE A 936 -15.71 -38.26 -40.29
C ILE A 936 -14.46 -37.46 -40.72
N TYR A 937 -14.46 -36.15 -40.48
CA TYR A 937 -13.35 -35.29 -40.88
C TYR A 937 -12.08 -35.52 -40.05
N THR A 938 -12.23 -35.75 -38.75
CA THR A 938 -11.13 -36.06 -37.82
C THR A 938 -10.78 -37.54 -37.76
N GLN A 939 -11.58 -38.41 -38.39
CA GLN A 939 -11.44 -39.87 -38.36
C GLN A 939 -11.43 -40.43 -36.93
N ILE A 940 -12.34 -39.95 -36.08
CA ILE A 940 -12.56 -40.53 -34.75
C ILE A 940 -13.02 -41.99 -34.91
N GLU A 941 -12.68 -42.83 -33.93
CA GLU A 941 -13.12 -44.22 -33.83
C GLU A 941 -14.64 -44.32 -34.10
N PRO A 942 -15.07 -45.06 -35.13
CA PRO A 942 -16.48 -45.14 -35.52
C PRO A 942 -17.40 -45.62 -34.38
N GLU A 943 -16.88 -46.40 -33.44
CA GLU A 943 -17.56 -46.87 -32.23
C GLU A 943 -18.13 -45.73 -31.37
N LYS A 944 -17.46 -44.57 -31.32
CA LYS A 944 -17.91 -43.45 -30.48
C LYS A 944 -19.14 -42.73 -31.00
N ILE A 945 -19.43 -42.90 -32.30
CA ILE A 945 -20.50 -42.17 -33.01
C ILE A 945 -21.51 -43.11 -33.66
N SER A 946 -21.42 -44.43 -33.45
CA SER A 946 -22.30 -45.43 -34.05
C SER A 946 -23.77 -45.26 -33.67
N ASP A 947 -24.04 -44.98 -32.40
CA ASP A 947 -25.40 -44.80 -31.89
C ASP A 947 -26.05 -43.55 -32.50
N ILE A 948 -25.27 -42.47 -32.58
CA ILE A 948 -25.65 -41.19 -33.18
C ILE A 948 -25.95 -41.38 -34.67
N PHE A 949 -25.10 -42.13 -35.38
CA PHE A 949 -25.29 -42.46 -36.78
C PHE A 949 -26.59 -43.25 -37.01
N MET A 950 -26.90 -44.24 -36.16
CA MET A 950 -28.11 -45.05 -36.29
C MET A 950 -29.39 -44.21 -36.13
N GLU A 951 -29.41 -43.26 -35.20
CA GLU A 951 -30.51 -42.30 -35.09
C GLU A 951 -30.61 -41.39 -36.33
N TYR A 952 -29.48 -40.85 -36.78
CA TYR A 952 -29.41 -40.00 -37.96
C TYR A 952 -29.91 -40.71 -39.22
N TYR A 953 -29.55 -41.99 -39.39
CA TYR A 953 -29.99 -42.83 -40.48
C TYR A 953 -31.51 -43.07 -40.44
N LYS A 954 -32.07 -43.39 -39.26
CA LYS A 954 -33.53 -43.55 -39.08
C LYS A 954 -34.32 -42.28 -39.43
N ARG A 955 -33.72 -41.10 -39.22
CA ARG A 955 -34.33 -39.77 -39.51
C ARG A 955 -34.13 -39.32 -40.97
N ALA A 956 -33.63 -40.18 -41.86
CA ALA A 956 -33.34 -39.86 -43.26
C ALA A 956 -32.37 -38.66 -43.40
N GLY A 957 -31.22 -38.77 -42.74
CA GLY A 957 -30.08 -37.87 -42.85
C GLY A 957 -29.59 -37.58 -44.28
N ASN A 958 -28.65 -36.64 -44.38
CA ASN A 958 -27.98 -36.27 -45.63
C ASN A 958 -27.24 -37.49 -46.23
N GLU A 959 -27.66 -37.87 -47.43
CA GLU A 959 -27.14 -39.05 -48.15
C GLU A 959 -25.62 -39.04 -48.31
N LYS A 960 -24.99 -37.87 -48.48
CA LYS A 960 -23.53 -37.77 -48.61
C LYS A 960 -22.79 -38.08 -47.31
N VAL A 961 -23.33 -37.62 -46.18
CA VAL A 961 -22.75 -37.87 -44.85
C VAL A 961 -22.94 -39.33 -44.48
N ILE A 962 -24.12 -39.89 -44.78
CA ILE A 962 -24.40 -41.31 -44.56
C ILE A 962 -23.43 -42.18 -45.36
N LEU A 963 -23.26 -41.89 -46.66
CA LEU A 963 -22.33 -42.62 -47.53
C LEU A 963 -20.89 -42.47 -47.02
N ALA A 964 -20.44 -41.26 -46.69
CA ALA A 964 -19.10 -41.05 -46.17
C ALA A 964 -18.80 -41.85 -44.89
N TYR A 965 -19.76 -41.93 -43.96
CA TYR A 965 -19.61 -42.72 -42.74
C TYR A 965 -19.44 -44.21 -43.04
N ILE A 966 -20.40 -44.82 -43.76
CA ILE A 966 -20.33 -46.26 -44.06
C ILE A 966 -19.10 -46.61 -44.90
N SER A 967 -18.65 -45.69 -45.78
CA SER A 967 -17.42 -45.85 -46.56
C SER A 967 -16.17 -45.82 -45.70
N LEU A 968 -16.10 -44.95 -44.69
CA LEU A 968 -14.98 -44.90 -43.75
C LEU A 968 -14.88 -46.19 -42.93
N VAL A 969 -16.01 -46.69 -42.41
CA VAL A 969 -16.01 -47.94 -41.63
C VAL A 969 -15.71 -49.15 -42.51
N ALA A 970 -16.28 -49.21 -43.71
CA ALA A 970 -16.00 -50.27 -44.68
C ALA A 970 -14.52 -50.30 -45.10
N HIS A 971 -13.92 -49.14 -45.35
CA HIS A 971 -12.50 -49.01 -45.66
C HIS A 971 -11.60 -49.48 -44.50
N GLY A 972 -11.94 -49.10 -43.26
CA GLY A 972 -11.27 -49.59 -42.07
C GLY A 972 -11.37 -51.12 -41.90
N TYR A 973 -12.52 -51.72 -42.21
CA TYR A 973 -12.70 -53.17 -42.17
C TYR A 973 -11.90 -53.93 -43.25
N LEU A 974 -11.62 -53.32 -44.39
CA LEU A 974 -10.80 -53.97 -45.43
C LEU A 974 -9.35 -54.17 -44.94
N HIS A 975 -8.77 -53.15 -44.31
CA HIS A 975 -7.39 -53.14 -43.78
C HIS A 975 -7.25 -53.73 -42.37
N SER A 976 -8.35 -53.94 -41.65
CA SER A 976 -8.32 -54.55 -40.32
C SER A 976 -8.91 -55.97 -40.35
N GLY A 977 -8.48 -56.82 -39.42
CA GLY A 977 -8.95 -58.21 -39.32
C GLY A 977 -10.36 -58.39 -38.74
N GLY A 978 -11.13 -57.32 -38.50
CA GLY A 978 -12.47 -57.42 -37.93
C GLY A 978 -13.25 -56.11 -37.93
N CYS A 979 -14.57 -56.19 -38.14
CA CYS A 979 -15.47 -55.05 -38.04
C CYS A 979 -16.05 -54.97 -36.63
N LYS A 980 -16.17 -53.76 -36.09
CA LYS A 980 -16.78 -53.54 -34.77
C LYS A 980 -18.18 -52.91 -34.86
N ALA A 981 -18.65 -52.62 -36.08
CA ALA A 981 -19.92 -51.95 -36.35
C ALA A 981 -20.71 -52.70 -37.42
N ASP A 982 -21.01 -53.99 -37.17
CA ASP A 982 -21.60 -54.91 -38.16
C ASP A 982 -22.94 -54.46 -38.74
N PHE A 983 -23.69 -53.62 -38.02
CA PHE A 983 -24.96 -53.05 -38.50
C PHE A 983 -24.83 -52.29 -39.83
N ILE A 984 -23.62 -51.83 -40.19
CA ILE A 984 -23.39 -51.16 -41.47
C ILE A 984 -23.61 -52.09 -42.66
N PHE A 985 -23.37 -53.40 -42.52
CA PHE A 985 -23.49 -54.33 -43.63
C PHE A 985 -24.95 -54.48 -44.06
N ASP A 986 -25.88 -54.53 -43.10
CA ASP A 986 -27.33 -54.49 -43.37
C ASP A 986 -27.73 -53.21 -44.14
N ILE A 987 -27.09 -52.08 -43.85
CA ILE A 987 -27.34 -50.80 -44.53
C ILE A 987 -26.77 -50.82 -45.95
N ILE A 988 -25.56 -51.35 -46.13
CA ILE A 988 -24.90 -51.49 -47.44
C ILE A 988 -25.69 -52.46 -48.32
N GLU A 989 -26.12 -53.61 -47.79
CA GLU A 989 -26.92 -54.60 -48.50
C GLU A 989 -28.26 -54.01 -48.97
N LYS A 990 -29.00 -53.33 -48.08
CA LYS A 990 -30.25 -52.63 -48.45
C LYS A 990 -30.03 -51.56 -49.52
N ARG A 991 -28.91 -50.83 -49.47
CA ARG A 991 -28.54 -49.85 -50.49
C ARG A 991 -28.21 -50.52 -51.83
N PHE A 992 -27.54 -51.67 -51.81
CA PHE A 992 -27.20 -52.44 -52.99
C PHE A 992 -28.47 -52.96 -53.69
N ILE A 993 -29.37 -53.63 -52.94
CA ILE A 993 -30.68 -54.09 -53.45
C ILE A 993 -31.51 -52.92 -53.99
N GLY A 994 -31.44 -51.76 -53.33
CA GLY A 994 -32.12 -50.54 -53.74
C GLY A 994 -31.48 -49.78 -54.92
N ASN A 995 -30.42 -50.30 -55.55
CA ASN A 995 -29.65 -49.63 -56.61
C ASN A 995 -29.21 -48.19 -56.25
N ARG A 996 -28.87 -47.96 -54.98
CA ARG A 996 -28.31 -46.67 -54.52
C ARG A 996 -26.80 -46.65 -54.70
N THR A 997 -26.23 -45.44 -54.75
CA THR A 997 -24.78 -45.25 -54.92
C THR A 997 -23.99 -45.86 -53.76
N LEU A 998 -23.07 -46.76 -54.10
CA LEU A 998 -22.07 -47.36 -53.22
C LEU A 998 -20.72 -47.25 -53.90
N ASN A 999 -19.66 -47.02 -53.13
CA ASN A 999 -18.28 -47.04 -53.63
C ASN A 999 -17.66 -48.43 -53.45
N ASP A 1000 -16.47 -48.61 -54.04
CA ASP A 1000 -15.75 -49.89 -54.04
C ASP A 1000 -15.41 -50.33 -52.61
N ALA A 1001 -15.12 -49.40 -51.68
CA ALA A 1001 -14.90 -49.71 -50.27
C ALA A 1001 -16.08 -50.48 -49.66
N CYS A 1002 -17.30 -49.96 -49.81
CA CYS A 1002 -18.50 -50.59 -49.26
C CYS A 1002 -18.82 -51.93 -49.93
N GLN A 1003 -18.61 -52.02 -51.25
CA GLN A 1003 -18.90 -53.24 -52.00
C GLN A 1003 -17.90 -54.37 -51.69
N LEU A 1004 -16.59 -54.06 -51.65
CA LEU A 1004 -15.55 -55.03 -51.27
C LEU A 1004 -15.70 -55.46 -49.81
N ALA A 1005 -16.02 -54.52 -48.91
CA ALA A 1005 -16.28 -54.84 -47.51
C ALA A 1005 -17.48 -55.78 -47.35
N LEU A 1006 -18.56 -55.57 -48.12
CA LEU A 1006 -19.71 -56.47 -48.14
C LEU A 1006 -19.32 -57.87 -48.66
N LEU A 1007 -18.49 -57.94 -49.71
CA LEU A 1007 -18.01 -59.21 -50.26
C LEU A 1007 -17.11 -59.96 -49.27
N LYS A 1008 -16.20 -59.25 -48.57
CA LYS A 1008 -15.37 -59.80 -47.48
C LYS A 1008 -16.23 -60.31 -46.33
N HIS A 1009 -17.29 -59.58 -45.97
CA HIS A 1009 -18.23 -59.99 -44.93
C HIS A 1009 -18.98 -61.28 -45.28
N PHE A 1010 -19.40 -61.46 -46.55
CA PHE A 1010 -20.01 -62.72 -47.00
C PHE A 1010 -19.01 -63.89 -46.97
N ALA A 1011 -17.74 -63.66 -47.33
CA ALA A 1011 -16.68 -64.68 -47.23
C ALA A 1011 -16.43 -65.19 -45.79
N GLU A 1012 -16.82 -64.42 -44.78
CA GLU A 1012 -16.65 -64.78 -43.36
C GLU A 1012 -17.92 -65.41 -42.75
N LYS A 1013 -19.07 -65.34 -43.43
CA LYS A 1013 -20.30 -66.00 -42.99
C LYS A 1013 -20.26 -67.50 -43.28
N THR A 1014 -20.72 -68.31 -42.32
CA THR A 1014 -20.79 -69.77 -42.45
C THR A 1014 -21.97 -70.26 -43.29
N ASP A 1015 -23.10 -69.54 -43.27
CA ASP A 1015 -24.33 -69.89 -44.00
C ASP A 1015 -24.84 -68.67 -44.78
N ILE A 1016 -24.81 -68.74 -46.12
CA ILE A 1016 -25.22 -67.65 -47.03
C ILE A 1016 -26.62 -67.96 -47.59
N THR A 1017 -27.52 -66.99 -47.56
CA THR A 1017 -28.86 -67.12 -48.16
C THR A 1017 -28.82 -67.04 -49.70
N GLN A 1018 -29.85 -67.53 -50.38
CA GLN A 1018 -29.91 -67.46 -51.85
C GLN A 1018 -29.84 -66.02 -52.40
N ALA A 1019 -30.42 -65.05 -51.68
CA ALA A 1019 -30.37 -63.65 -52.07
C ALA A 1019 -28.97 -63.04 -51.88
N GLU A 1020 -28.28 -63.38 -50.78
CA GLU A 1020 -26.90 -62.96 -50.55
C GLU A 1020 -25.94 -63.58 -51.58
N LEU A 1021 -26.14 -64.84 -51.97
CA LEU A 1021 -25.36 -65.52 -53.01
C LEU A 1021 -25.48 -64.81 -54.38
N GLU A 1022 -26.65 -64.27 -54.72
CA GLU A 1022 -26.84 -63.48 -55.95
C GLU A 1022 -26.09 -62.14 -55.91
N ILE A 1023 -26.05 -61.50 -54.73
CA ILE A 1023 -25.27 -60.27 -54.51
C ILE A 1023 -23.77 -60.58 -54.58
N GLU A 1024 -23.33 -61.65 -53.92
CA GLU A 1024 -21.97 -62.17 -53.93
C GLU A 1024 -21.51 -62.48 -55.36
N ASP A 1025 -22.31 -63.21 -56.15
CA ASP A 1025 -22.06 -63.50 -57.56
C ASP A 1025 -21.90 -62.22 -58.39
N THR A 1026 -22.78 -61.24 -58.19
CA THR A 1026 -22.77 -59.98 -58.94
C THR A 1026 -21.52 -59.15 -58.63
N LEU A 1027 -21.16 -59.03 -57.35
CA LEU A 1027 -19.99 -58.28 -56.90
C LEU A 1027 -18.70 -58.99 -57.33
N LEU A 1028 -18.59 -60.29 -57.10
CA LEU A 1028 -17.43 -61.09 -57.49
C LEU A 1028 -17.19 -61.01 -59.00
N LYS A 1029 -18.26 -61.13 -59.80
CA LYS A 1029 -18.21 -60.94 -61.26
C LYS A 1029 -17.58 -59.60 -61.63
N TYR A 1030 -18.03 -58.52 -61.02
CA TYR A 1030 -17.57 -57.17 -61.32
C TYR A 1030 -16.07 -57.00 -61.03
N TYR A 1031 -15.60 -57.43 -59.85
CA TYR A 1031 -14.19 -57.29 -59.48
C TYR A 1031 -13.26 -58.17 -60.32
N ILE A 1032 -13.67 -59.39 -60.65
CA ILE A 1032 -12.89 -60.28 -61.53
C ILE A 1032 -12.76 -59.68 -62.94
N TYR A 1033 -13.83 -59.13 -63.52
CA TYR A 1033 -13.73 -58.48 -64.84
C TYR A 1033 -12.82 -57.25 -64.84
N ASN A 1034 -12.66 -56.59 -63.69
CA ASN A 1034 -11.75 -55.47 -63.50
C ASN A 1034 -10.33 -55.92 -63.07
N ASN A 1035 -10.03 -57.22 -63.08
CA ASN A 1035 -8.76 -57.81 -62.63
C ASN A 1035 -8.38 -57.48 -61.18
N MET A 1036 -9.36 -57.27 -60.30
CA MET A 1036 -9.15 -57.05 -58.87
C MET A 1036 -9.34 -58.35 -58.10
N TYR A 1037 -8.33 -58.74 -57.35
CA TYR A 1037 -8.27 -60.01 -56.61
C TYR A 1037 -7.89 -59.77 -55.16
N PHE A 1038 -8.48 -60.52 -54.24
CA PHE A 1038 -8.24 -60.39 -52.79
C PHE A 1038 -8.15 -61.76 -52.12
N ASP A 1039 -7.46 -61.85 -50.99
CA ASP A 1039 -7.23 -63.11 -50.27
C ASP A 1039 -8.53 -63.80 -49.82
N PHE A 1040 -9.51 -63.01 -49.39
CA PHE A 1040 -10.78 -63.49 -48.87
C PHE A 1040 -11.63 -64.12 -49.96
N PHE A 1041 -11.29 -63.94 -51.25
CA PHE A 1041 -11.99 -64.62 -52.33
C PHE A 1041 -11.91 -66.14 -52.19
N ALA A 1042 -10.81 -66.69 -51.67
CA ALA A 1042 -10.67 -68.13 -51.43
C ALA A 1042 -11.63 -68.69 -50.36
N ARG A 1043 -12.25 -67.82 -49.54
CA ARG A 1043 -13.19 -68.19 -48.47
C ARG A 1043 -14.67 -68.06 -48.88
N LEU A 1044 -14.95 -67.58 -50.10
CA LEU A 1044 -16.32 -67.43 -50.64
C LEU A 1044 -16.99 -68.79 -50.90
N ASP A 1045 -18.30 -68.79 -51.19
CA ASP A 1045 -19.05 -70.02 -51.48
C ASP A 1045 -18.40 -70.81 -52.63
N TYR A 1046 -18.21 -72.12 -52.39
CA TYR A 1046 -17.51 -73.00 -53.32
C TYR A 1046 -18.15 -73.02 -54.73
N ARG A 1047 -19.47 -72.83 -54.86
CA ARG A 1047 -20.16 -72.74 -56.16
C ARG A 1047 -19.65 -71.57 -57.00
N LEU A 1048 -19.25 -70.47 -56.35
CA LEU A 1048 -18.69 -69.30 -57.00
C LEU A 1048 -17.20 -69.49 -57.29
N LEU A 1049 -16.45 -70.14 -56.38
CA LEU A 1049 -15.05 -70.50 -56.61
C LEU A 1049 -14.89 -71.36 -57.87
N GLU A 1050 -15.77 -72.34 -58.08
CA GLU A 1050 -15.81 -73.18 -59.27
C GLU A 1050 -16.20 -72.38 -60.51
N LYS A 1051 -17.29 -71.61 -60.43
CA LYS A 1051 -17.81 -70.79 -61.56
C LYS A 1051 -16.77 -69.81 -62.11
N TYR A 1052 -15.95 -69.23 -61.24
CA TYR A 1052 -14.97 -68.21 -61.58
C TYR A 1052 -13.52 -68.72 -61.65
N PHE A 1053 -13.29 -70.03 -61.51
CA PHE A 1053 -11.95 -70.66 -61.54
C PHE A 1053 -10.97 -70.01 -60.54
N ILE A 1054 -11.38 -69.90 -59.27
CA ILE A 1054 -10.56 -69.38 -58.16
C ILE A 1054 -10.09 -70.51 -57.23
N TYR A 1055 -10.73 -71.68 -57.27
CA TYR A 1055 -10.45 -72.82 -56.37
C TYR A 1055 -8.99 -73.31 -56.37
N ASP A 1056 -8.24 -73.08 -57.46
CA ASP A 1056 -6.83 -73.47 -57.63
C ASP A 1056 -5.83 -72.34 -57.30
N LYS A 1057 -6.32 -71.17 -56.86
CA LYS A 1057 -5.49 -69.99 -56.61
C LYS A 1057 -5.19 -69.82 -55.12
N ALA A 1058 -3.90 -69.77 -54.79
CA ALA A 1058 -3.40 -69.26 -53.53
C ALA A 1058 -3.14 -67.75 -53.66
N PHE A 1059 -3.70 -66.96 -52.75
CA PHE A 1059 -3.54 -65.51 -52.73
C PHE A 1059 -2.44 -65.12 -51.73
N LEU A 1060 -1.42 -64.41 -52.21
CA LEU A 1060 -0.48 -63.69 -51.37
C LEU A 1060 -0.90 -62.22 -51.35
N GLN A 1061 -1.46 -61.78 -50.24
CA GLN A 1061 -1.82 -60.39 -50.00
C GLN A 1061 -0.76 -59.73 -49.11
N TYR A 1062 -0.37 -58.51 -49.49
CA TYR A 1062 0.53 -57.65 -48.74
C TYR A 1062 -0.07 -56.26 -48.62
N GLU A 1063 0.00 -55.67 -47.43
CA GLU A 1063 -0.54 -54.34 -47.15
C GLU A 1063 0.60 -53.34 -46.94
N SER A 1064 0.56 -52.23 -47.66
CA SER A 1064 1.54 -51.15 -47.57
C SER A 1064 0.88 -49.79 -47.80
N THR A 1065 1.67 -48.71 -47.77
CA THR A 1065 1.17 -47.39 -48.12
C THR A 1065 0.66 -47.39 -49.58
N PRO A 1066 -0.53 -46.80 -49.86
CA PRO A 1066 -1.06 -46.73 -51.21
C PRO A 1066 -0.09 -46.08 -52.20
N GLY A 1067 0.08 -46.67 -53.38
CA GLY A 1067 1.01 -46.20 -54.42
C GLY A 1067 2.50 -46.47 -54.17
N THR A 1068 2.85 -47.30 -53.18
CA THR A 1068 4.24 -47.75 -52.95
C THR A 1068 4.68 -48.75 -54.02
N HIS A 1069 5.94 -48.66 -54.46
CA HIS A 1069 6.48 -49.67 -55.34
C HIS A 1069 6.87 -50.92 -54.53
N VAL A 1070 6.08 -51.99 -54.67
CA VAL A 1070 6.23 -53.25 -53.94
C VAL A 1070 6.70 -54.32 -54.90
N VAL A 1071 7.87 -54.90 -54.60
CA VAL A 1071 8.45 -56.00 -55.39
C VAL A 1071 8.43 -57.28 -54.58
N LEU A 1072 7.84 -58.32 -55.14
CA LEU A 1072 7.82 -59.67 -54.58
C LEU A 1072 8.99 -60.47 -55.16
N HIS A 1073 9.81 -61.03 -54.27
CA HIS A 1073 10.85 -61.98 -54.63
C HIS A 1073 10.42 -63.36 -54.18
N TYR A 1074 10.23 -64.31 -55.09
CA TYR A 1074 9.80 -65.67 -54.75
C TYR A 1074 10.63 -66.75 -55.44
N SER A 1075 10.75 -67.91 -54.79
CA SER A 1075 11.49 -69.09 -55.28
C SER A 1075 10.65 -70.34 -55.02
N ARG A 1076 10.41 -71.15 -56.07
CA ARG A 1076 9.74 -72.45 -55.97
C ARG A 1076 10.77 -73.55 -55.68
N ASP A 1077 10.32 -74.72 -55.23
CA ASP A 1077 11.22 -75.85 -54.95
C ASP A 1077 12.08 -76.27 -56.16
N GLU A 1078 11.59 -76.08 -57.39
CA GLU A 1078 12.35 -76.33 -58.63
C GLU A 1078 13.46 -75.29 -58.90
N ASP A 1079 13.34 -74.08 -58.35
CA ASP A 1079 14.26 -72.94 -58.59
C ASP A 1079 15.45 -72.94 -57.60
N GLY A 1080 15.42 -73.76 -56.55
CA GLY A 1080 16.51 -73.90 -55.58
C GLY A 1080 16.74 -72.67 -54.69
N GLU A 1081 17.86 -71.97 -54.89
CA GLU A 1081 18.20 -70.71 -54.18
C GLU A 1081 18.00 -69.44 -55.02
N GLU A 1082 17.60 -69.57 -56.29
CA GLU A 1082 17.34 -68.42 -57.15
C GLU A 1082 15.93 -67.86 -56.89
N PHE A 1083 15.85 -66.54 -56.69
CA PHE A 1083 14.58 -65.82 -56.51
C PHE A 1083 14.21 -65.08 -57.79
N ASN A 1084 12.95 -65.25 -58.22
CA ASN A 1084 12.32 -64.46 -59.26
C ASN A 1084 11.72 -63.19 -58.65
N SER A 1085 11.96 -62.04 -59.29
CA SER A 1085 11.42 -60.75 -58.86
C SER A 1085 10.26 -60.34 -59.77
N GLU A 1086 9.14 -59.92 -59.18
CA GLU A 1086 7.97 -59.42 -59.92
C GLU A 1086 7.31 -58.27 -59.15
N ASP A 1087 6.87 -57.24 -59.88
CA ASP A 1087 6.15 -56.11 -59.29
C ASP A 1087 4.76 -56.57 -58.84
N MET A 1088 4.40 -56.28 -57.59
CA MET A 1088 3.04 -56.54 -57.11
C MET A 1088 2.10 -55.42 -57.57
N VAL A 1089 0.94 -55.80 -58.08
CA VAL A 1089 -0.09 -54.85 -58.48
C VAL A 1089 -0.92 -54.44 -57.27
N GLU A 1090 -1.06 -53.13 -57.08
CA GLU A 1090 -1.98 -52.55 -56.10
C GLU A 1090 -3.43 -52.79 -56.58
N MET A 1091 -4.16 -53.64 -55.86
CA MET A 1091 -5.54 -53.98 -56.18
C MET A 1091 -6.51 -52.92 -55.64
N TYR A 1092 -6.28 -52.44 -54.42
CA TYR A 1092 -7.12 -51.42 -53.79
C TYR A 1092 -6.39 -50.73 -52.63
N ASP A 1093 -6.18 -49.41 -52.75
CA ASP A 1093 -5.72 -48.48 -51.69
C ASP A 1093 -4.71 -49.06 -50.70
N GLY A 1094 -3.56 -49.54 -51.18
CA GLY A 1094 -2.48 -50.12 -50.36
C GLY A 1094 -2.50 -51.64 -50.21
N ILE A 1095 -3.52 -52.32 -50.75
CA ILE A 1095 -3.61 -53.78 -50.77
C ILE A 1095 -3.02 -54.31 -52.09
N TYR A 1096 -1.92 -55.03 -51.99
CA TYR A 1096 -1.20 -55.66 -53.11
C TYR A 1096 -1.46 -57.16 -53.09
N VAL A 1097 -1.84 -57.75 -54.22
CA VAL A 1097 -2.18 -59.18 -54.28
C VAL A 1097 -1.50 -59.86 -55.45
N LYS A 1098 -0.84 -60.98 -55.17
CA LYS A 1098 -0.32 -61.91 -56.17
C LYS A 1098 -0.98 -63.28 -56.02
N THR A 1099 -1.44 -63.83 -57.14
CA THR A 1099 -2.02 -65.18 -57.17
C THR A 1099 -0.98 -66.20 -57.63
N PHE A 1100 -0.87 -67.31 -56.91
CA PHE A 1100 -0.10 -68.50 -57.28
C PHE A 1100 -1.04 -69.68 -57.48
N VAL A 1101 -0.62 -70.67 -58.26
CA VAL A 1101 -1.21 -72.01 -58.26
C VAL A 1101 -0.19 -72.88 -57.55
N ILE A 1102 -0.55 -73.50 -56.42
CA ILE A 1102 0.36 -74.23 -55.53
C ILE A 1102 -0.22 -75.61 -55.24
N PHE A 1103 0.46 -76.67 -55.70
CA PHE A 1103 0.01 -78.03 -55.46
C PHE A 1103 0.35 -78.53 -54.06
N PHE A 1104 -0.29 -79.61 -53.62
CA PHE A 1104 -0.09 -80.20 -52.30
C PHE A 1104 1.38 -80.55 -52.06
N GLY A 1105 1.96 -80.02 -50.97
CA GLY A 1105 3.37 -80.24 -50.62
C GLY A 1105 4.38 -79.31 -51.29
N GLU A 1106 3.98 -78.48 -52.26
CA GLU A 1106 4.86 -77.46 -52.84
C GLU A 1106 5.09 -76.30 -51.85
N LEU A 1107 6.33 -75.81 -51.84
CA LEU A 1107 6.75 -74.70 -51.00
C LEU A 1107 7.27 -73.53 -51.85
N ILE A 1108 6.70 -72.35 -51.62
CA ILE A 1108 7.18 -71.08 -52.19
C ILE A 1108 7.84 -70.28 -51.08
N ARG A 1109 9.14 -70.02 -51.21
CA ARG A 1109 9.86 -69.08 -50.34
C ARG A 1109 9.71 -67.70 -50.93
N TYR A 1110 9.32 -66.71 -50.14
CA TYR A 1110 9.23 -65.35 -50.63
C TYR A 1110 9.71 -64.32 -49.61
N TYR A 1111 10.14 -63.18 -50.13
CA TYR A 1111 10.32 -61.96 -49.37
C TYR A 1111 9.85 -60.75 -50.19
N ILE A 1112 9.39 -59.72 -49.50
CA ILE A 1112 8.80 -58.52 -50.11
C ILE A 1112 9.70 -57.33 -49.79
N THR A 1113 10.00 -56.55 -50.81
CA THR A 1113 10.76 -55.31 -50.69
C THR A 1113 9.93 -54.09 -51.08
N GLU A 1114 10.10 -53.01 -50.33
CA GLU A 1114 9.56 -51.69 -50.66
C GLU A 1114 10.70 -50.76 -51.07
N GLU A 1115 10.47 -49.95 -52.10
CA GLU A 1115 11.41 -48.90 -52.52
C GLU A 1115 10.99 -47.54 -51.94
N HIS A 1116 11.79 -46.99 -51.02
CA HIS A 1116 11.60 -45.67 -50.44
C HIS A 1116 12.89 -44.83 -50.59
N ASP A 1117 12.80 -43.65 -51.22
CA ASP A 1117 13.87 -42.64 -51.31
C ASP A 1117 15.30 -43.19 -51.60
N ASN A 1118 15.44 -44.03 -52.64
CA ASN A 1118 16.68 -44.72 -53.06
C ASN A 1118 17.21 -45.81 -52.10
N SER A 1119 16.38 -46.31 -51.19
CA SER A 1119 16.67 -47.49 -50.37
C SER A 1119 15.64 -48.60 -50.60
N ILE A 1120 16.14 -49.83 -50.70
CA ILE A 1120 15.31 -51.04 -50.81
C ILE A 1120 15.32 -51.69 -49.43
N GLU A 1121 14.15 -51.76 -48.78
CA GLU A 1121 14.01 -52.41 -47.48
C GLU A 1121 13.22 -53.71 -47.61
N VAL A 1122 13.74 -54.81 -47.05
CA VAL A 1122 12.99 -56.06 -46.91
C VAL A 1122 12.03 -55.91 -45.72
N LYS A 1123 10.72 -55.93 -45.99
CA LYS A 1123 9.68 -55.76 -44.96
C LYS A 1123 9.13 -57.08 -44.44
N GLU A 1124 8.96 -58.05 -45.33
CA GLU A 1124 8.40 -59.36 -45.00
C GLU A 1124 9.23 -60.47 -45.64
N SER A 1125 9.40 -61.59 -44.94
CA SER A 1125 10.02 -62.81 -45.47
C SER A 1125 9.30 -64.01 -44.88
N ASN A 1126 8.67 -64.83 -45.71
CA ASN A 1126 7.87 -65.95 -45.25
C ASN A 1126 7.85 -67.11 -46.27
N ARG A 1127 7.10 -68.17 -45.96
CA ARG A 1127 6.92 -69.33 -46.82
C ARG A 1127 5.44 -69.60 -47.02
N LEU A 1128 5.04 -69.81 -48.27
CA LEU A 1128 3.71 -70.24 -48.67
C LEU A 1128 3.75 -71.74 -48.92
N THR A 1129 2.89 -72.49 -48.23
CA THR A 1129 2.77 -73.95 -48.38
C THR A 1129 1.31 -74.34 -48.53
N CYS A 1130 1.00 -75.21 -49.48
CA CYS A 1130 -0.34 -75.76 -49.63
C CYS A 1130 -0.44 -77.11 -48.90
N ASN A 1131 -1.11 -77.13 -47.75
CA ASN A 1131 -1.36 -78.33 -46.95
C ASN A 1131 -2.85 -78.71 -46.91
N ASN A 1132 -3.69 -78.09 -47.75
CA ASN A 1132 -5.12 -78.33 -47.74
C ASN A 1132 -5.43 -79.72 -48.32
N ILE A 1133 -6.22 -80.50 -47.57
CA ILE A 1133 -6.76 -81.78 -48.00
C ILE A 1133 -7.99 -81.47 -48.87
N PRO A 1134 -8.08 -81.99 -50.10
CA PRO A 1134 -9.24 -81.80 -50.97
C PRO A 1134 -10.55 -82.16 -50.26
N GLY A 1135 -11.60 -81.37 -50.46
CA GLY A 1135 -12.94 -81.72 -49.99
C GLY A 1135 -13.56 -82.78 -50.91
N ASP A 1136 -14.32 -83.72 -50.33
CA ASP A 1136 -14.90 -84.92 -50.99
C ASP A 1136 -15.74 -84.65 -52.27
N ASN A 1137 -16.03 -83.40 -52.64
CA ASN A 1137 -16.92 -83.00 -53.74
C ASN A 1137 -16.23 -82.21 -54.88
N ASP A 1138 -14.91 -82.01 -54.87
CA ASP A 1138 -14.19 -81.26 -55.91
C ASP A 1138 -13.43 -82.20 -56.86
N HIS A 1139 -14.02 -82.44 -58.05
CA HIS A 1139 -13.45 -83.28 -59.12
C HIS A 1139 -12.62 -82.50 -60.14
N SER A 1140 -12.12 -81.30 -59.79
CA SER A 1140 -11.29 -80.51 -60.68
C SER A 1140 -9.98 -81.22 -61.03
N ARG A 1141 -9.41 -80.89 -62.20
CA ARG A 1141 -8.09 -81.43 -62.61
C ARG A 1141 -6.98 -81.04 -61.61
N TYR A 1142 -7.11 -79.90 -60.95
CA TYR A 1142 -6.18 -79.44 -59.93
C TYR A 1142 -6.27 -80.31 -58.67
N ASN A 1143 -7.49 -80.60 -58.17
CA ASN A 1143 -7.65 -81.49 -57.03
C ASN A 1143 -7.27 -82.93 -57.33
N LEU A 1144 -7.57 -83.45 -58.52
CA LEU A 1144 -7.10 -84.76 -58.94
C LEU A 1144 -5.57 -84.85 -58.91
N ILE A 1145 -4.85 -83.79 -59.28
CA ILE A 1145 -3.38 -83.74 -59.16
C ILE A 1145 -2.97 -83.72 -57.67
N ASN A 1146 -3.61 -82.91 -56.83
CA ASN A 1146 -3.33 -82.87 -55.40
C ASN A 1146 -3.58 -84.22 -54.73
N GLU A 1147 -4.69 -84.89 -55.03
CA GLU A 1147 -4.98 -86.23 -54.53
C GLU A 1147 -3.96 -87.26 -55.05
N MET A 1148 -3.51 -87.16 -56.31
CA MET A 1148 -2.41 -88.01 -56.79
C MET A 1148 -1.13 -87.79 -56.00
N ILE A 1149 -0.76 -86.54 -55.72
CA ILE A 1149 0.44 -86.22 -54.93
C ILE A 1149 0.29 -86.73 -53.49
N ILE A 1150 -0.89 -86.61 -52.88
CA ILE A 1150 -1.22 -87.13 -51.54
C ILE A 1150 -1.16 -88.67 -51.54
N SER A 1151 -1.82 -89.34 -52.49
CA SER A 1151 -1.83 -90.81 -52.58
C SER A 1151 -0.42 -91.38 -52.85
N ASP A 1152 0.40 -90.70 -53.65
CA ASP A 1152 1.80 -91.08 -53.88
C ASP A 1152 2.64 -90.91 -52.60
N THR A 1153 2.50 -89.78 -51.89
CA THR A 1153 3.18 -89.56 -50.60
C THR A 1153 2.72 -90.53 -49.49
N LEU A 1154 1.45 -90.96 -49.51
CA LEU A 1154 0.90 -91.96 -48.58
C LEU A 1154 1.10 -93.41 -49.04
N SER A 1155 1.69 -93.64 -50.22
CA SER A 1155 1.89 -94.96 -50.85
C SER A 1155 0.59 -95.76 -51.10
N ASP A 1156 -0.54 -95.07 -51.36
CA ASP A 1156 -1.81 -95.70 -51.76
C ASP A 1156 -1.92 -95.83 -53.28
N GLU A 1157 -1.34 -96.91 -53.83
CA GLU A 1157 -1.35 -97.18 -55.27
C GLU A 1157 -2.76 -97.34 -55.87
N THR A 1158 -3.77 -97.66 -55.06
CA THR A 1158 -5.12 -97.93 -55.56
C THR A 1158 -5.88 -96.66 -55.92
N THR A 1159 -5.89 -95.66 -55.02
CA THR A 1159 -6.43 -94.31 -55.30
C THR A 1159 -5.59 -93.58 -56.35
N LEU A 1160 -4.26 -93.68 -56.29
CA LEU A 1160 -3.37 -93.06 -57.28
C LEU A 1160 -3.70 -93.51 -58.72
N LYS A 1161 -3.87 -94.82 -58.94
CA LYS A 1161 -4.18 -95.36 -60.27
C LYS A 1161 -5.58 -94.94 -60.75
N SER A 1162 -6.56 -94.90 -59.85
CA SER A 1162 -7.91 -94.41 -60.15
C SER A 1162 -7.87 -92.95 -60.63
N ASN A 1163 -7.17 -92.10 -59.88
CA ASN A 1163 -7.06 -90.67 -60.15
C ASN A 1163 -6.30 -90.40 -61.46
N ILE A 1164 -5.25 -91.18 -61.77
CA ILE A 1164 -4.53 -91.10 -63.07
C ILE A 1164 -5.45 -91.43 -64.24
N ASP A 1165 -6.25 -92.50 -64.13
CA ASP A 1165 -7.17 -92.90 -65.20
C ASP A 1165 -8.27 -91.85 -65.42
N GLU A 1166 -8.80 -91.28 -64.33
CA GLU A 1166 -9.78 -90.20 -64.38
C GLU A 1166 -9.20 -88.91 -64.98
N TYR A 1167 -8.01 -88.49 -64.56
CA TYR A 1167 -7.32 -87.34 -65.13
C TYR A 1167 -7.04 -87.51 -66.62
N LYS A 1168 -6.62 -88.72 -67.06
CA LYS A 1168 -6.44 -89.00 -68.50
C LYS A 1168 -7.74 -88.93 -69.28
N ARG A 1169 -8.86 -89.37 -68.70
CA ARG A 1169 -10.19 -89.20 -69.31
C ARG A 1169 -10.54 -87.72 -69.45
N LEU A 1170 -10.32 -86.92 -68.41
CA LEU A 1170 -10.56 -85.47 -68.42
C LEU A 1170 -9.63 -84.74 -69.40
N ASP A 1171 -8.34 -85.09 -69.47
CA ASP A 1171 -7.39 -84.49 -70.43
C ASP A 1171 -7.76 -84.82 -71.88
N ALA A 1172 -8.12 -86.09 -72.15
CA ALA A 1172 -8.61 -86.50 -73.47
C ALA A 1172 -9.91 -85.78 -73.85
N ALA A 1173 -10.86 -85.66 -72.91
CA ALA A 1173 -12.10 -84.92 -73.11
C ALA A 1173 -11.83 -83.42 -73.34
N THR A 1174 -10.93 -82.81 -72.57
CA THR A 1174 -10.58 -81.39 -72.71
C THR A 1174 -9.93 -81.11 -74.07
N LYS A 1175 -9.00 -81.96 -74.53
CA LYS A 1175 -8.38 -81.85 -75.86
C LYS A 1175 -9.35 -82.04 -77.01
N GLN A 1176 -10.46 -82.76 -76.80
CA GLN A 1176 -11.53 -82.92 -77.79
C GLN A 1176 -12.54 -81.77 -77.78
N LEU A 1177 -12.88 -81.25 -76.59
CA LEU A 1177 -13.93 -80.26 -76.39
C LEU A 1177 -13.44 -78.81 -76.55
N PHE A 1178 -12.17 -78.53 -76.28
CA PHE A 1178 -11.59 -77.19 -76.33
C PHE A 1178 -10.41 -77.13 -77.31
N LYS A 1179 -10.45 -76.18 -78.25
CA LYS A 1179 -9.29 -75.79 -79.07
C LYS A 1179 -8.71 -74.51 -78.48
N LEU A 1180 -7.41 -74.50 -78.22
CA LEU A 1180 -6.66 -73.29 -77.88
C LEU A 1180 -6.93 -72.21 -78.94
N ILE A 1181 -7.43 -71.06 -78.50
CA ILE A 1181 -7.49 -69.81 -79.28
C ILE A 1181 -6.38 -68.90 -78.77
#